data_AF-L0F440-F1
#
_entry.id   AF-L0F440-F1
#
_cell.length_a   1.000
_cell.length_b   1.000
_cell.length_c   1.000
_cell.angle_alpha   90.00
_cell.angle_beta   90.00
_cell.angle_gamma   90.00
#
_symmetry.space_group_name_H-M   'P 1'
#
loop_
_entity.id
_entity.type
_entity.pdbx_description
1 polymer ?
#
loop_
_entity_poly.entity_id
_entity_poly.type
_entity_poly.pdbx_seq_one_letter_code
_entity_poly.pdbx_strand_id
1 'polypeptide(L)'
;MSWLHLLILTPFLYTILVPFLYKGLRRIHTGWFVLPVPALLFVSLARQIPQVAEGGTLSYELPWIPSLGINFTAYLDGLSLMFGLIITGVGALVILYSIYYLSKEREALHNFYVYLLLFMGAMLGVVFAENVLVLYLFWEMTSISSFLLIAYWYQRKSSTYGAQKAFMITIAGGLAMLTGVLLLGNITGTFSIREMIAQFAVIQGHSTFIPAMVLILLGAFTKSAQFPFHIWLPDAMEAPTPISAYLHSATMVKAGIYLIARLTPIFGGNMVWFWLVAGVGLITLFWGSFVAVKQTDLKAMLAYSTIGQLGIIVSLLGIGSAALYSGVAEAGALYTTAILGAVFHLVNHSTFKGCLFMVVGIIDHEAGTRDIRRLGGLMNLMPVTFSLAVIGSFSMAGLPPFNGFLSKELFFTGMLNASQFGIFHLETWGRLLPFVAWVGSVFTFVYCMIFVLRPFMGKYQPQKLEKKTHEAPWGMLFPPMILAGLVILFFFFPNVLAKYLLYPAMAAILPGFVAADSGLGTIAAWHGWTPELLMTLGVVGIGTIVFLAFRKWRGIIVRVPARFTWSALYDNFLAKTEGFAARFTDFYMTGRLRDYLLYIFAIFITVSGGSMLINGGFAFDPTGASPIALFELVLVLVLVGAALMVLWSRTRLTAIIGLGIAGYLVAAFFVIFRAPDLALTQLVVETVTTVLFLLCFYFLSSWQGKNEKVGWRVPELVIAVGVGLVVTIMALSAQGNRVFEPISRFYESAYELAGAKNIVNAILVDFRGFDTLFEILVFCMAGIGVHTLIKLRGEGKNPK
;
A
#
# COMPACT_ATOMS: atom_id res chain seq x y z
N MET A 1 -1.15 -29.74 9.65
CA MET A 1 -1.76 -28.44 10.03
C MET A 1 -2.29 -28.57 11.46
N SER A 2 -1.98 -27.61 12.34
CA SER A 2 -2.42 -27.65 13.75
C SER A 2 -3.75 -26.94 13.99
N TRP A 3 -4.32 -27.05 15.20
CA TRP A 3 -5.52 -26.32 15.62
C TRP A 3 -5.40 -24.80 15.42
N LEU A 4 -4.24 -24.19 15.72
CA LEU A 4 -4.04 -22.75 15.59
C LEU A 4 -4.04 -22.31 14.12
N HIS A 5 -3.51 -23.14 13.21
CA HIS A 5 -3.60 -22.89 11.77
C HIS A 5 -5.05 -22.90 11.29
N LEU A 6 -5.84 -23.89 11.75
CA LEU A 6 -7.27 -23.97 11.42
C LEU A 6 -8.03 -22.77 11.96
N LEU A 7 -7.68 -22.27 13.16
CA LEU A 7 -8.28 -21.08 13.74
C LEU A 7 -8.12 -19.85 12.83
N ILE A 8 -6.90 -19.63 12.29
CA ILE A 8 -6.61 -18.53 11.35
C ILE A 8 -7.34 -18.73 10.01
N LEU A 9 -7.39 -19.98 9.51
CA LEU A 9 -7.94 -20.29 8.19
C LEU A 9 -9.47 -20.42 8.15
N THR A 10 -10.13 -20.66 9.29
CA THR A 10 -11.57 -20.88 9.36
C THR A 10 -12.39 -19.73 8.76
N PRO A 11 -12.11 -18.44 9.05
CA PRO A 11 -12.83 -17.34 8.41
C PRO A 11 -12.70 -17.35 6.88
N PHE A 12 -11.50 -17.65 6.35
CA PHE A 12 -11.26 -17.74 4.91
C PHE A 12 -12.03 -18.90 4.27
N LEU A 13 -11.96 -20.09 4.87
CA LEU A 13 -12.71 -21.27 4.39
C LEU A 13 -14.22 -21.00 4.40
N TYR A 14 -14.72 -20.33 5.43
CA TYR A 14 -16.14 -20.00 5.54
C TYR A 14 -16.59 -18.98 4.49
N THR A 15 -15.71 -18.10 3.99
CA THR A 15 -16.08 -17.16 2.90
C THR A 15 -16.57 -17.88 1.65
N ILE A 16 -16.05 -19.08 1.35
CA ILE A 16 -16.48 -19.89 0.21
C ILE A 16 -17.94 -20.32 0.38
N LEU A 17 -18.36 -20.63 1.61
CA LEU A 17 -19.71 -21.11 1.91
C LEU A 17 -20.78 -20.00 1.93
N VAL A 18 -20.40 -18.76 2.24
CA VAL A 18 -21.34 -17.64 2.39
C VAL A 18 -22.24 -17.41 1.15
N PRO A 19 -21.73 -17.35 -0.09
CA PRO A 19 -22.57 -17.18 -1.27
C PRO A 19 -23.56 -18.34 -1.51
N PHE A 20 -23.16 -19.57 -1.19
CA PHE A 20 -24.05 -20.75 -1.31
C PHE A 20 -25.16 -20.69 -0.28
N LEU A 21 -24.85 -20.35 0.97
CA LEU A 21 -25.84 -20.18 2.03
C LEU A 21 -26.80 -19.02 1.74
N TYR A 22 -26.30 -17.91 1.22
CA TYR A 22 -27.12 -16.77 0.78
C TYR A 22 -28.13 -17.18 -0.31
N LYS A 23 -27.70 -17.96 -1.31
CA LYS A 23 -28.57 -18.42 -2.40
C LYS A 23 -29.56 -19.50 -1.95
N GLY A 24 -29.13 -20.45 -1.10
CA GLY A 24 -29.92 -21.59 -0.66
C GLY A 24 -30.93 -21.29 0.43
N LEU A 25 -30.64 -20.36 1.35
CA LEU A 25 -31.47 -20.07 2.53
C LEU A 25 -32.00 -18.63 2.51
N ARG A 26 -32.62 -18.23 1.39
CA ARG A 26 -33.11 -16.86 1.15
C ARG A 26 -34.07 -16.31 2.19
N ARG A 27 -34.69 -17.14 3.04
CA ARG A 27 -35.62 -16.70 4.10
C ARG A 27 -34.90 -16.15 5.34
N ILE A 28 -33.70 -16.62 5.64
CA ILE A 28 -32.96 -16.25 6.86
C ILE A 28 -31.92 -15.17 6.51
N HIS A 29 -31.68 -14.22 7.41
CA HIS A 29 -30.62 -13.21 7.24
C HIS A 29 -29.24 -13.90 7.28
N THR A 30 -28.39 -13.64 6.30
CA THR A 30 -27.11 -14.36 6.12
C THR A 30 -26.18 -14.27 7.33
N GLY A 31 -26.23 -13.16 8.07
CA GLY A 31 -25.43 -12.96 9.27
C GLY A 31 -25.64 -14.00 10.38
N TRP A 32 -26.82 -14.64 10.47
CA TRP A 32 -27.05 -15.71 11.45
C TRP A 32 -26.21 -16.95 11.20
N PHE A 33 -25.87 -17.24 9.93
CA PHE A 33 -24.96 -18.34 9.60
C PHE A 33 -23.50 -17.96 9.83
N VAL A 34 -23.18 -16.67 9.72
CA VAL A 34 -21.82 -16.14 9.88
C VAL A 34 -21.45 -15.95 11.36
N LEU A 35 -22.41 -15.60 12.21
CA LEU A 35 -22.22 -15.31 13.64
C LEU A 35 -21.55 -16.44 14.45
N PRO A 36 -21.85 -17.74 14.24
CA PRO A 36 -21.18 -18.83 14.92
C PRO A 36 -19.65 -18.84 14.71
N VAL A 37 -19.14 -18.37 13.57
CA VAL A 37 -17.70 -18.40 13.27
C VAL A 37 -16.89 -17.62 14.31
N PRO A 38 -17.03 -16.29 14.47
CA PRO A 38 -16.30 -15.57 15.50
C PRO A 38 -16.65 -15.99 16.92
N ALA A 39 -17.89 -16.42 17.19
CA ALA A 39 -18.29 -16.87 18.52
C ALA A 39 -17.54 -18.14 18.95
N LEU A 40 -17.43 -19.12 18.06
CA LEU A 40 -16.68 -20.35 18.31
C LEU A 40 -15.17 -20.06 18.41
N LEU A 41 -14.63 -19.20 17.55
CA LEU A 41 -13.22 -18.78 17.63
C LEU A 41 -12.92 -18.06 18.96
N PHE A 42 -13.82 -17.18 19.43
CA PHE A 42 -13.70 -16.50 20.71
C PHE A 42 -13.68 -17.50 21.87
N VAL A 43 -14.64 -18.43 21.91
CA VAL A 43 -14.68 -19.48 22.96
C VAL A 43 -13.42 -20.36 22.91
N SER A 44 -12.97 -20.71 21.72
CA SER A 44 -11.76 -21.52 21.50
C SER A 44 -10.49 -20.81 22.02
N LEU A 45 -10.37 -19.50 21.82
CA LEU A 45 -9.28 -18.69 22.37
C LEU A 45 -9.42 -18.47 23.87
N ALA A 46 -10.63 -18.22 24.36
CA ALA A 46 -10.88 -17.97 25.79
C ALA A 46 -10.48 -19.16 26.66
N ARG A 47 -10.56 -20.38 26.14
CA ARG A 47 -10.07 -21.60 26.81
C ARG A 47 -8.56 -21.63 27.04
N GLN A 48 -7.78 -20.84 26.29
CA GLN A 48 -6.33 -20.76 26.43
C GLN A 48 -5.89 -19.73 27.49
N ILE A 49 -6.82 -18.93 28.04
CA ILE A 49 -6.51 -17.89 29.03
C ILE A 49 -5.75 -18.44 30.24
N PRO A 50 -6.17 -19.55 30.90
CA PRO A 50 -5.45 -20.04 32.08
C PRO A 50 -3.99 -20.43 31.77
N GLN A 51 -3.78 -21.18 30.68
CA GLN A 51 -2.45 -21.62 30.28
C GLN A 51 -1.51 -20.44 29.94
N VAL A 52 -2.02 -19.42 29.25
CA VAL A 52 -1.23 -18.24 28.88
C VAL A 52 -0.99 -17.32 30.08
N ALA A 53 -1.95 -17.24 31.01
CA ALA A 53 -1.80 -16.48 32.25
C ALA A 53 -0.69 -17.04 33.16
N GLU A 54 -0.44 -18.35 33.09
CA GLU A 54 0.67 -19.02 33.77
C GLU A 54 2.00 -18.90 33.01
N GLY A 55 2.05 -18.15 31.91
CA GLY A 55 3.24 -17.95 31.09
C GLY A 55 3.44 -18.98 29.97
N GLY A 56 2.47 -19.88 29.76
CA GLY A 56 2.49 -20.83 28.66
C GLY A 56 2.38 -20.15 27.30
N THR A 57 3.08 -20.69 26.31
CA THR A 57 3.00 -20.26 24.90
C THR A 57 2.76 -21.47 24.01
N LEU A 58 2.07 -21.27 22.88
CA LEU A 58 1.83 -22.33 21.88
C LEU A 58 2.50 -21.90 20.58
N SER A 59 3.28 -22.80 19.98
CA SER A 59 3.92 -22.56 18.69
C SER A 59 3.73 -23.78 17.81
N TYR A 60 3.25 -23.57 16.59
CA TYR A 60 3.11 -24.62 15.60
C TYR A 60 3.65 -24.13 14.27
N GLU A 61 4.48 -24.95 13.66
CA GLU A 61 5.12 -24.62 12.38
C GLU A 61 4.51 -25.45 11.25
N LEU A 62 4.25 -24.79 10.13
CA LEU A 62 3.91 -25.43 8.86
C LEU A 62 4.84 -24.88 7.77
N PRO A 63 5.76 -25.70 7.21
CA PRO A 63 6.64 -25.23 6.16
C PRO A 63 5.84 -24.82 4.92
N TRP A 64 6.13 -23.64 4.36
CA TRP A 64 5.44 -23.13 3.17
C TRP A 64 6.37 -23.02 1.98
N ILE A 65 7.45 -22.25 2.08
CA ILE A 65 8.52 -22.15 1.07
C ILE A 65 9.88 -22.24 1.80
N PRO A 66 10.33 -23.48 2.13
CA PRO A 66 11.53 -23.68 2.93
C PRO A 66 12.81 -23.11 2.31
N SER A 67 12.92 -23.09 0.97
CA SER A 67 14.07 -22.54 0.26
C SER A 67 14.27 -21.03 0.46
N LEU A 68 13.22 -20.32 0.87
CA LEU A 68 13.26 -18.88 1.18
C LEU A 68 13.15 -18.61 2.69
N GLY A 69 13.18 -19.65 3.53
CA GLY A 69 12.96 -19.50 4.98
C GLY A 69 11.55 -19.02 5.34
N ILE A 70 10.55 -19.28 4.47
CA ILE A 70 9.17 -18.86 4.71
C ILE A 70 8.38 -20.03 5.27
N ASN A 71 8.13 -19.99 6.58
CA ASN A 71 7.30 -20.97 7.28
C ASN A 71 6.06 -20.28 7.82
N PHE A 72 4.89 -20.92 7.65
CA PHE A 72 3.68 -20.47 8.32
C PHE A 72 3.74 -20.93 9.78
N THR A 73 4.49 -20.20 10.60
CA THR A 73 4.59 -20.45 12.03
C THR A 73 3.51 -19.65 12.74
N ALA A 74 2.57 -20.36 13.36
CA ALA A 74 1.51 -19.79 14.18
C ALA A 74 1.92 -19.81 15.66
N TYR A 75 1.96 -18.63 16.28
CA TYR A 75 2.42 -18.43 17.66
C TYR A 75 1.36 -17.73 18.49
N LEU A 76 1.05 -18.31 19.65
CA LEU A 76 0.09 -17.80 20.62
C LEU A 76 0.78 -17.58 21.96
N ASP A 77 0.75 -16.33 22.40
CA ASP A 77 1.28 -15.77 23.64
C ASP A 77 0.30 -14.74 24.21
N GLY A 78 0.66 -14.07 25.30
CA GLY A 78 -0.24 -13.11 25.96
C GLY A 78 -0.70 -11.97 25.05
N LEU A 79 0.20 -11.41 24.23
CA LEU A 79 -0.13 -10.29 23.34
C LEU A 79 -1.06 -10.74 22.21
N SER A 80 -0.74 -11.85 21.55
CA SER A 80 -1.56 -12.38 20.45
C SER A 80 -2.91 -12.90 20.93
N LEU A 81 -2.99 -13.53 22.11
CA LEU A 81 -4.25 -13.95 22.72
C LEU A 81 -5.16 -12.74 23.01
N MET A 82 -4.63 -11.67 23.61
CA MET A 82 -5.39 -10.44 23.88
C MET A 82 -6.01 -9.87 22.59
N PHE A 83 -5.21 -9.73 21.55
CA PHE A 83 -5.70 -9.26 20.26
C PHE A 83 -6.69 -10.23 19.62
N GLY A 84 -6.44 -11.54 19.66
CA GLY A 84 -7.33 -12.57 19.14
C GLY A 84 -8.72 -12.53 19.80
N LEU A 85 -8.78 -12.35 21.13
CA LEU A 85 -10.03 -12.18 21.88
C LEU A 85 -10.77 -10.89 21.51
N ILE A 86 -10.05 -9.78 21.32
CA ILE A 86 -10.65 -8.52 20.87
C ILE A 86 -11.23 -8.66 19.46
N ILE A 87 -10.46 -9.24 18.53
CA ILE A 87 -10.87 -9.44 17.12
C ILE A 87 -12.12 -10.31 17.05
N THR A 88 -12.11 -11.48 17.70
CA THR A 88 -13.22 -12.43 17.64
C THR A 88 -14.42 -11.98 18.46
N GLY A 89 -14.22 -11.43 19.66
CA GLY A 89 -15.28 -10.97 20.55
C GLY A 89 -16.02 -9.76 20.00
N VAL A 90 -15.30 -8.68 19.66
CA VAL A 90 -15.93 -7.50 19.03
C VAL A 90 -16.48 -7.86 17.65
N GLY A 91 -15.81 -8.75 16.91
CA GLY A 91 -16.28 -9.25 15.62
C GLY A 91 -17.63 -9.95 15.71
N ALA A 92 -17.84 -10.82 16.71
CA ALA A 92 -19.13 -11.47 16.95
C ALA A 92 -20.23 -10.45 17.26
N LEU A 93 -19.93 -9.47 18.12
CA LEU A 93 -20.89 -8.40 18.48
C LEU A 93 -21.22 -7.50 17.28
N VAL A 94 -20.24 -7.17 16.44
CA VAL A 94 -20.47 -6.40 15.20
C VAL A 94 -21.30 -7.20 14.20
N ILE A 95 -21.04 -8.50 14.04
CA ILE A 95 -21.85 -9.34 13.15
C ILE A 95 -23.29 -9.39 13.65
N LEU A 96 -23.49 -9.58 14.96
CA LEU A 96 -24.83 -9.53 15.55
C LEU A 96 -25.52 -8.18 15.32
N TYR A 97 -24.81 -7.08 15.55
CA TYR A 97 -25.30 -5.72 15.28
C TYR A 97 -25.66 -5.52 13.80
N SER A 98 -24.84 -6.03 12.87
CA SER A 98 -25.05 -5.90 11.42
C SER A 98 -26.32 -6.58 10.93
N ILE A 99 -26.76 -7.67 11.58
CA ILE A 99 -27.99 -8.39 11.24
C ILE A 99 -29.23 -7.50 11.38
N TYR A 100 -29.23 -6.63 12.39
CA TYR A 100 -30.34 -5.70 12.65
C TYR A 100 -30.15 -4.34 11.99
N TYR A 101 -28.92 -3.99 11.60
CA TYR A 101 -28.59 -2.73 10.92
C TYR A 101 -28.81 -2.77 9.41
N LEU A 102 -28.46 -3.88 8.73
CA LEU A 102 -28.51 -3.98 7.27
C LEU A 102 -29.85 -4.55 6.79
N SER A 103 -30.41 -3.94 5.74
CA SER A 103 -31.65 -4.42 5.14
C SER A 103 -31.40 -5.63 4.24
N LYS A 104 -32.06 -6.74 4.54
CA LYS A 104 -32.00 -7.97 3.73
C LYS A 104 -32.46 -7.79 2.28
N GLU A 105 -33.37 -6.86 2.03
CA GLU A 105 -33.99 -6.67 0.71
C GLU A 105 -33.18 -5.73 -0.18
N ARG A 106 -32.45 -4.79 0.40
CA ARG A 106 -31.77 -3.71 -0.33
C ARG A 106 -30.27 -3.94 -0.48
N GLU A 107 -29.67 -4.76 0.38
CA GLU A 107 -28.23 -4.87 0.53
C GLU A 107 -27.68 -6.21 0.00
N ALA A 108 -26.49 -6.16 -0.60
CA ALA A 108 -25.77 -7.34 -1.06
C ALA A 108 -25.04 -8.04 0.11
N LEU A 109 -25.80 -8.66 1.01
CA LEU A 109 -25.30 -9.23 2.27
C LEU A 109 -24.19 -10.27 2.09
N HIS A 110 -24.20 -11.04 1.00
CA HIS A 110 -23.14 -12.02 0.71
C HIS A 110 -21.78 -11.34 0.57
N ASN A 111 -21.69 -10.22 -0.16
CA ASN A 111 -20.45 -9.46 -0.32
C ASN A 111 -19.99 -8.89 1.02
N PHE A 112 -20.92 -8.29 1.78
CA PHE A 112 -20.62 -7.74 3.11
C PHE A 112 -19.95 -8.77 4.02
N TYR A 113 -20.56 -9.95 4.20
CA TYR A 113 -20.04 -10.96 5.11
C TYR A 113 -18.80 -11.69 4.58
N VAL A 114 -18.66 -11.87 3.26
CA VAL A 114 -17.42 -12.38 2.66
C VAL A 114 -16.26 -11.43 2.97
N TYR A 115 -16.42 -10.14 2.72
CA TYR A 115 -15.37 -9.15 2.97
C TYR A 115 -15.04 -9.03 4.46
N LEU A 116 -16.06 -9.10 5.33
CA LEU A 116 -15.87 -9.01 6.78
C LEU A 116 -15.14 -10.23 7.35
N LEU A 117 -15.44 -11.45 6.87
CA LEU A 117 -14.74 -12.67 7.26
C LEU A 117 -13.32 -12.74 6.69
N LEU A 118 -13.11 -12.30 5.45
CA LEU A 118 -11.77 -12.20 4.85
C LEU A 118 -10.89 -11.24 5.67
N PHE A 119 -11.45 -10.11 6.07
CA PHE A 119 -10.79 -9.15 6.95
C PHE A 119 -10.51 -9.75 8.35
N MET A 120 -11.45 -10.49 8.94
CA MET A 120 -11.26 -11.16 10.23
C MET A 120 -10.14 -12.20 10.17
N GLY A 121 -10.15 -13.07 9.15
CA GLY A 121 -9.08 -14.05 8.93
C GLY A 121 -7.73 -13.38 8.75
N ALA A 122 -7.67 -12.30 7.97
CA ALA A 122 -6.45 -11.54 7.76
C ALA A 122 -5.92 -10.93 9.08
N MET A 123 -6.79 -10.35 9.90
CA MET A 123 -6.40 -9.79 11.21
C MET A 123 -5.93 -10.86 12.19
N LEU A 124 -6.57 -12.04 12.22
CA LEU A 124 -6.08 -13.17 13.03
C LEU A 124 -4.72 -13.65 12.52
N GLY A 125 -4.53 -13.69 11.21
CA GLY A 125 -3.25 -14.01 10.58
C GLY A 125 -2.14 -13.03 10.96
N VAL A 126 -2.38 -11.71 10.93
CA VAL A 126 -1.41 -10.69 11.38
C VAL A 126 -0.98 -10.93 12.83
N VAL A 127 -1.92 -11.32 13.69
CA VAL A 127 -1.69 -11.43 15.14
C VAL A 127 -1.02 -12.76 15.52
N PHE A 128 -1.35 -13.85 14.85
CA PHE A 128 -0.77 -15.16 15.17
C PHE A 128 0.45 -15.53 14.31
N ALA A 129 0.75 -14.78 13.24
CA ALA A 129 1.95 -15.02 12.43
C ALA A 129 3.22 -14.64 13.21
N GLU A 130 4.12 -15.62 13.34
CA GLU A 130 5.46 -15.44 13.92
C GLU A 130 6.50 -15.12 12.85
N ASN A 131 6.37 -15.70 11.66
CA ASN A 131 7.21 -15.37 10.52
C ASN A 131 6.80 -14.00 9.96
N VAL A 132 7.75 -13.07 9.86
CA VAL A 132 7.45 -11.67 9.55
C VAL A 132 6.98 -11.46 8.10
N LEU A 133 7.37 -12.34 7.15
CA LEU A 133 6.87 -12.31 5.77
C LEU A 133 5.44 -12.83 5.67
N VAL A 134 5.09 -13.84 6.48
CA VAL A 134 3.71 -14.31 6.59
C VAL A 134 2.84 -13.25 7.27
N LEU A 135 3.37 -12.54 8.27
CA LEU A 135 2.72 -11.37 8.86
C LEU A 135 2.47 -10.29 7.79
N TYR A 136 3.46 -9.99 6.93
CA TYR A 136 3.29 -9.06 5.81
C TYR A 136 2.20 -9.50 4.82
N LEU A 137 2.14 -10.79 4.47
CA LEU A 137 1.09 -11.32 3.61
C LEU A 137 -0.31 -11.04 4.20
N PHE A 138 -0.51 -11.36 5.48
CA PHE A 138 -1.77 -11.07 6.17
C PHE A 138 -2.01 -9.55 6.33
N TRP A 139 -0.96 -8.77 6.52
CA TRP A 139 -1.03 -7.31 6.56
C TRP A 139 -1.63 -6.75 5.27
N GLU A 140 -1.19 -7.20 4.10
CA GLU A 140 -1.77 -6.75 2.83
C GLU A 140 -3.16 -7.30 2.58
N MET A 141 -3.46 -8.53 3.02
CA MET A 141 -4.84 -9.02 3.00
C MET A 141 -5.78 -8.13 3.82
N THR A 142 -5.34 -7.55 4.94
CA THR A 142 -6.14 -6.55 5.67
C THR A 142 -6.32 -5.26 4.88
N SER A 143 -5.30 -4.81 4.13
CA SER A 143 -5.40 -3.63 3.25
C SER A 143 -6.46 -3.83 2.17
N ILE A 144 -6.41 -4.96 1.46
CA ILE A 144 -7.33 -5.29 0.36
C ILE A 144 -8.75 -5.45 0.88
N SER A 145 -8.95 -6.21 1.96
CA SER A 145 -10.29 -6.41 2.51
C SER A 145 -10.90 -5.16 3.10
N SER A 146 -10.12 -4.31 3.78
CA SER A 146 -10.62 -3.02 4.27
C SER A 146 -11.02 -2.09 3.12
N PHE A 147 -10.27 -2.07 2.01
CA PHE A 147 -10.64 -1.34 0.81
C PHE A 147 -12.01 -1.77 0.27
N LEU A 148 -12.25 -3.08 0.15
CA LEU A 148 -13.54 -3.63 -0.28
C LEU A 148 -14.68 -3.27 0.68
N LEU A 149 -14.42 -3.26 1.98
CA LEU A 149 -15.40 -2.88 3.00
C LEU A 149 -15.72 -1.37 2.97
N ILE A 150 -14.72 -0.50 2.77
CA ILE A 150 -14.94 0.95 2.68
C ILE A 150 -15.70 1.30 1.38
N ALA A 151 -15.38 0.61 0.28
CA ALA A 151 -16.03 0.76 -1.02
C ALA A 151 -17.36 -0.01 -1.14
N TYR A 152 -17.95 -0.48 -0.03
CA TYR A 152 -19.15 -1.34 -0.07
C TYR A 152 -20.31 -0.68 -0.85
N TRP A 153 -20.53 0.62 -0.67
CA TRP A 153 -21.46 1.40 -1.50
C TRP A 153 -20.75 2.09 -2.68
N TYR A 154 -20.13 1.29 -3.55
CA TYR A 154 -19.28 1.72 -4.67
C TYR A 154 -19.94 2.70 -5.66
N GLN A 155 -21.27 2.83 -5.66
CA GLN A 155 -22.00 3.80 -6.46
C GLN A 155 -21.83 5.25 -5.97
N ARG A 156 -21.42 5.44 -4.70
CA ARG A 156 -21.16 6.75 -4.10
C ARG A 156 -19.71 7.17 -4.34
N LYS A 157 -19.51 8.32 -5.01
CA LYS A 157 -18.17 8.88 -5.27
C LYS A 157 -17.37 9.13 -3.98
N SER A 158 -18.03 9.49 -2.88
CA SER A 158 -17.38 9.68 -1.57
C SER A 158 -16.79 8.37 -1.02
N SER A 159 -17.54 7.27 -1.14
CA SER A 159 -17.12 5.93 -0.70
C SER A 159 -15.94 5.41 -1.52
N THR A 160 -15.97 5.55 -2.86
CA THR A 160 -14.86 5.11 -3.71
C THR A 160 -13.60 5.94 -3.49
N TYR A 161 -13.74 7.26 -3.35
CA TYR A 161 -12.61 8.14 -3.06
C TYR A 161 -12.00 7.85 -1.68
N GLY A 162 -12.82 7.68 -0.64
CA GLY A 162 -12.35 7.32 0.70
C GLY A 162 -11.62 5.97 0.72
N ALA A 163 -12.15 4.98 -0.01
CA ALA A 163 -11.51 3.68 -0.17
C ALA A 163 -10.16 3.79 -0.90
N GLN A 164 -10.10 4.53 -2.01
CA GLN A 164 -8.86 4.72 -2.77
C GLN A 164 -7.78 5.41 -1.93
N LYS A 165 -8.12 6.49 -1.23
CA LYS A 165 -7.18 7.21 -0.35
C LYS A 165 -6.64 6.31 0.76
N ALA A 166 -7.52 5.55 1.44
CA ALA A 166 -7.13 4.60 2.46
C ALA A 166 -6.22 3.50 1.92
N PHE A 167 -6.54 2.94 0.75
CA PHE A 167 -5.74 1.92 0.09
C PHE A 167 -4.35 2.47 -0.28
N MET A 168 -4.26 3.61 -0.97
CA MET A 168 -2.97 4.19 -1.38
C MET A 168 -2.05 4.46 -0.19
N ILE A 169 -2.56 5.04 0.90
CA ILE A 169 -1.74 5.35 2.08
C ILE A 169 -1.29 4.09 2.80
N THR A 170 -2.19 3.12 2.98
CA THR A 170 -1.85 1.89 3.74
C THR A 170 -1.00 0.91 2.95
N ILE A 171 -1.18 0.81 1.63
CA ILE A 171 -0.30 0.02 0.74
C ILE A 171 1.08 0.67 0.63
N ALA A 172 1.18 1.99 0.48
CA ALA A 172 2.49 2.66 0.43
C ALA A 172 3.29 2.41 1.72
N GLY A 173 2.63 2.47 2.88
CA GLY A 173 3.24 2.09 4.15
C GLY A 173 3.57 0.61 4.26
N GLY A 174 2.70 -0.28 3.75
CA GLY A 174 2.96 -1.72 3.69
C GLY A 174 4.18 -2.07 2.84
N LEU A 175 4.36 -1.44 1.68
CA LEU A 175 5.54 -1.61 0.83
C LEU A 175 6.82 -1.08 1.48
N ALA A 176 6.74 0.05 2.19
CA ALA A 176 7.86 0.53 3.00
C ALA A 176 8.24 -0.49 4.09
N MET A 177 7.24 -1.02 4.80
CA MET A 177 7.42 -2.06 5.82
C MET A 177 8.05 -3.34 5.24
N LEU A 178 7.64 -3.78 4.05
CA LEU A 178 8.24 -4.93 3.37
C LEU A 178 9.74 -4.73 3.16
N THR A 179 10.15 -3.55 2.67
CA THR A 179 11.57 -3.22 2.50
C THR A 179 12.32 -3.28 3.84
N GLY A 180 11.73 -2.75 4.92
CA GLY A 180 12.34 -2.83 6.26
C GLY A 180 12.45 -4.27 6.79
N VAL A 181 11.45 -5.11 6.54
CA VAL A 181 11.45 -6.54 6.84
C VAL A 181 12.54 -7.29 6.07
N LEU A 182 12.71 -7.01 4.78
CA LEU A 182 13.76 -7.63 3.96
C LEU A 182 15.16 -7.21 4.43
N LEU A 183 15.34 -5.96 4.88
CA LEU A 183 16.58 -5.52 5.50
C LEU A 183 16.87 -6.28 6.81
N LEU A 184 15.88 -6.46 7.68
CA LEU A 184 16.04 -7.26 8.90
C LEU A 184 16.40 -8.72 8.59
N GLY A 185 15.73 -9.32 7.61
CA GLY A 185 16.02 -10.68 7.18
C GLY A 185 17.44 -10.84 6.62
N ASN A 186 17.96 -9.83 5.92
CA ASN A 186 19.33 -9.82 5.43
C ASN A 186 20.35 -9.72 6.59
N ILE A 187 20.06 -8.91 7.62
CA ILE A 187 20.94 -8.77 8.80
C ILE A 187 21.02 -10.08 9.61
N THR A 188 19.89 -10.76 9.77
CA THR A 188 19.74 -11.89 10.71
C THR A 188 19.83 -13.26 10.06
N GLY A 189 19.64 -13.35 8.73
CA GLY A 189 19.57 -14.60 7.98
C GLY A 189 18.29 -15.42 8.23
N THR A 190 17.30 -14.86 8.95
CA THR A 190 16.04 -15.53 9.29
C THR A 190 14.85 -14.58 9.13
N PHE A 191 13.64 -15.13 9.02
CA PHE A 191 12.38 -14.39 9.03
C PHE A 191 11.53 -14.68 10.27
N SER A 192 12.06 -15.45 11.24
CA SER A 192 11.43 -15.67 12.54
C SER A 192 11.61 -14.46 13.45
N ILE A 193 10.51 -13.86 13.92
CA ILE A 193 10.56 -12.75 14.88
C ILE A 193 11.27 -13.18 16.17
N ARG A 194 11.04 -14.41 16.66
CA ARG A 194 11.66 -14.90 17.90
C ARG A 194 13.16 -15.06 17.78
N GLU A 195 13.64 -15.59 16.65
CA GLU A 195 15.07 -15.68 16.37
C GLU A 195 15.70 -14.29 16.22
N MET A 196 15.01 -13.35 15.57
CA MET A 196 15.46 -11.96 15.48
C MET A 196 15.59 -11.30 16.87
N ILE A 197 14.65 -11.57 17.80
CA ILE A 197 14.75 -11.08 19.18
C ILE A 197 16.01 -11.61 19.88
N ALA A 198 16.34 -12.89 19.67
CA ALA A 198 17.56 -13.49 20.23
C ALA A 198 18.86 -12.90 19.64
N GLN A 199 18.80 -12.33 18.43
CA GLN A 199 19.93 -11.70 17.73
C GLN A 199 19.98 -10.16 17.88
N PHE A 200 19.30 -9.60 18.88
CA PHE A 200 19.20 -8.15 19.11
C PHE A 200 20.53 -7.39 19.01
N ALA A 201 21.61 -7.92 19.60
CA ALA A 201 22.92 -7.27 19.60
C ALA A 201 23.52 -7.12 18.18
N VAL A 202 23.30 -8.12 17.32
CA VAL A 202 23.73 -8.09 15.90
C VAL A 202 22.93 -7.05 15.14
N ILE A 203 21.62 -7.00 15.38
CA ILE A 203 20.70 -6.07 14.72
C ILE A 203 21.07 -4.62 15.04
N GLN A 204 21.29 -4.28 16.32
CA GLN A 204 21.62 -2.92 16.73
C GLN A 204 22.98 -2.44 16.23
N GLY A 205 23.96 -3.34 16.09
CA GLY A 205 25.29 -3.01 15.58
C GLY A 205 25.37 -2.80 14.06
N HIS A 206 24.32 -3.16 13.31
CA HIS A 206 24.34 -3.13 11.85
C HIS A 206 24.02 -1.74 11.29
N SER A 207 24.71 -1.34 10.21
CA SER A 207 24.58 0.00 9.59
C SER A 207 23.18 0.31 9.06
N THR A 208 22.41 -0.71 8.70
CA THR A 208 21.03 -0.59 8.18
C THR A 208 19.95 -0.69 9.26
N PHE A 209 20.31 -0.74 10.55
CA PHE A 209 19.37 -0.80 11.68
C PHE A 209 18.32 0.33 11.65
N ILE A 210 18.78 1.59 11.58
CA ILE A 210 17.89 2.75 11.58
C ILE A 210 17.00 2.80 10.33
N PRO A 211 17.52 2.60 9.10
CA PRO A 211 16.67 2.47 7.91
C PRO A 211 15.59 1.38 8.05
N ALA A 212 15.94 0.18 8.53
CA ALA A 212 14.98 -0.91 8.71
C ALA A 212 13.88 -0.54 9.70
N MET A 213 14.26 0.06 10.83
CA MET A 213 13.34 0.55 11.86
C MET A 213 12.38 1.62 11.31
N VAL A 214 12.88 2.64 10.62
CA VAL A 214 12.06 3.74 10.08
C VAL A 214 11.07 3.21 9.04
N LEU A 215 11.52 2.32 8.14
CA LEU A 215 10.67 1.71 7.12
C LEU A 215 9.54 0.86 7.72
N ILE A 216 9.82 0.11 8.78
CA ILE A 216 8.81 -0.65 9.52
C ILE A 216 7.84 0.29 10.25
N LEU A 217 8.36 1.34 10.90
CA LEU A 217 7.53 2.34 11.57
C LEU A 217 6.61 3.09 10.60
N LEU A 218 7.04 3.36 9.36
CA LEU A 218 6.17 3.94 8.32
C LEU A 218 4.95 3.04 8.05
N GLY A 219 5.14 1.72 7.96
CA GLY A 219 4.03 0.77 7.90
C GLY A 219 3.13 0.84 9.13
N ALA A 220 3.70 0.78 10.32
CA ALA A 220 2.93 0.84 11.56
C ALA A 220 2.11 2.14 11.67
N PHE A 221 2.72 3.30 11.40
CA PHE A 221 2.12 4.62 11.53
C PHE A 221 1.04 4.88 10.48
N THR A 222 1.22 4.43 9.23
CA THR A 222 0.18 4.54 8.19
C THR A 222 -1.07 3.75 8.56
N LYS A 223 -0.92 2.49 9.00
CA LYS A 223 -2.04 1.60 9.35
C LYS A 223 -2.77 1.99 10.64
N SER A 224 -2.04 2.54 11.61
CA SER A 224 -2.61 3.04 12.88
C SER A 224 -3.01 4.53 12.82
N ALA A 225 -3.10 5.11 11.62
CA ALA A 225 -3.56 6.48 11.38
C ALA A 225 -2.83 7.53 12.24
N GLN A 226 -1.51 7.37 12.39
CA GLN A 226 -0.67 8.33 13.11
C GLN A 226 -0.36 9.56 12.25
N PHE A 227 0.10 10.63 12.87
CA PHE A 227 0.54 11.83 12.15
C PHE A 227 1.79 11.55 11.30
N PRO A 228 1.86 12.03 10.03
CA PRO A 228 0.86 12.80 9.28
C PRO A 228 -0.15 11.95 8.50
N PHE A 229 -0.03 10.62 8.50
CA PHE A 229 -0.82 9.67 7.70
C PHE A 229 -2.29 9.45 8.14
N HIS A 230 -2.74 10.11 9.20
CA HIS A 230 -4.10 10.00 9.76
C HIS A 230 -5.26 10.35 8.80
N ILE A 231 -5.00 11.01 7.67
CA ILE A 231 -6.01 11.61 6.80
C ILE A 231 -6.98 10.64 6.13
N TRP A 232 -6.63 9.35 6.01
CA TRP A 232 -7.53 8.38 5.40
C TRP A 232 -8.68 7.95 6.33
N LEU A 233 -8.47 8.00 7.64
CA LEU A 233 -9.42 7.44 8.60
C LEU A 233 -10.76 8.20 8.63
N PRO A 234 -10.80 9.55 8.62
CA PRO A 234 -12.05 10.29 8.55
C PRO A 234 -12.83 10.03 7.24
N ASP A 235 -12.14 9.93 6.11
CA ASP A 235 -12.77 9.67 4.80
C ASP A 235 -13.27 8.22 4.68
N ALA A 236 -12.71 7.28 5.44
CA ALA A 236 -13.21 5.91 5.55
C ALA A 236 -14.56 5.79 6.29
N MET A 237 -15.07 6.86 6.92
CA MET A 237 -16.36 6.88 7.64
C MET A 237 -17.60 6.82 6.73
N GLU A 238 -17.39 6.80 5.41
CA GLU A 238 -18.42 6.52 4.42
C GLU A 238 -18.88 5.05 4.45
N ALA A 239 -18.08 4.16 5.06
CA ALA A 239 -18.43 2.76 5.24
C ALA A 239 -19.70 2.58 6.12
N PRO A 240 -20.44 1.47 5.93
CA PRO A 240 -21.49 1.05 6.85
C PRO A 240 -21.01 1.05 8.31
N THR A 241 -21.87 1.49 9.23
CA THR A 241 -21.47 1.65 10.64
C THR A 241 -20.93 0.38 11.32
N PRO A 242 -21.45 -0.84 11.04
CA PRO A 242 -20.84 -2.06 11.55
C PRO A 242 -19.36 -2.21 11.14
N ILE A 243 -19.01 -1.82 9.90
CA ILE A 243 -17.63 -1.84 9.41
C ILE A 243 -16.79 -0.83 10.17
N SER A 244 -17.27 0.41 10.33
CA SER A 244 -16.55 1.43 11.09
C SER A 244 -16.32 0.99 12.55
N ALA A 245 -17.33 0.39 13.18
CA ALA A 245 -17.23 -0.14 14.53
C ALA A 245 -16.14 -1.22 14.62
N TYR A 246 -16.04 -2.13 13.65
CA TYR A 246 -15.05 -3.21 13.70
C TYR A 246 -13.63 -2.75 13.35
N LEU A 247 -13.46 -2.09 12.20
CA LEU A 247 -12.16 -1.67 11.67
C LEU A 247 -11.48 -0.65 12.57
N HIS A 248 -12.24 0.32 13.08
CA HIS A 248 -11.68 1.47 13.77
C HIS A 248 -11.75 1.36 15.29
N SER A 249 -12.54 0.42 15.84
CA SER A 249 -12.53 0.19 17.29
C SER A 249 -11.63 -0.96 17.70
N ALA A 250 -11.55 -2.06 16.94
CA ALA A 250 -10.96 -3.31 17.46
C ALA A 250 -9.78 -3.86 16.65
N THR A 251 -9.68 -3.53 15.36
CA THR A 251 -8.88 -4.36 14.44
C THR A 251 -7.87 -3.58 13.60
N MET A 252 -8.25 -3.05 12.44
CA MET A 252 -7.34 -2.50 11.42
C MET A 252 -6.39 -1.45 12.01
N VAL A 253 -6.95 -0.48 12.73
CA VAL A 253 -6.16 0.62 13.29
C VAL A 253 -5.24 0.19 14.44
N LYS A 254 -5.47 -1.01 14.99
CA LYS A 254 -4.61 -1.61 16.00
C LYS A 254 -3.54 -2.54 15.42
N ALA A 255 -3.57 -2.88 14.13
CA ALA A 255 -2.54 -3.70 13.50
C ALA A 255 -1.15 -3.05 13.58
N GLY A 256 -1.06 -1.73 13.33
CA GLY A 256 0.19 -0.99 13.53
C GLY A 256 0.65 -0.94 14.98
N ILE A 257 -0.30 -0.84 15.93
CA ILE A 257 0.01 -0.89 17.37
C ILE A 257 0.53 -2.28 17.77
N TYR A 258 -0.09 -3.35 17.26
CA TYR A 258 0.38 -4.72 17.46
C TYR A 258 1.82 -4.89 16.95
N LEU A 259 2.12 -4.37 15.75
CA LEU A 259 3.45 -4.45 15.17
C LEU A 259 4.50 -3.70 16.01
N ILE A 260 4.19 -2.48 16.45
CA ILE A 260 5.07 -1.70 17.35
C ILE A 260 5.32 -2.48 18.65
N ALA A 261 4.26 -2.99 19.28
CA ALA A 261 4.36 -3.77 20.51
C ALA A 261 5.18 -5.06 20.31
N ARG A 262 4.95 -5.78 19.22
CA ARG A 262 5.62 -7.05 18.89
C ARG A 262 7.10 -6.88 18.56
N LEU A 263 7.49 -5.78 17.94
CA LEU A 263 8.88 -5.49 17.56
C LEU A 263 9.61 -4.59 18.58
N THR A 264 8.94 -4.20 19.67
CA THR A 264 9.58 -3.46 20.78
C THR A 264 10.78 -4.22 21.36
N PRO A 265 10.76 -5.56 21.53
CA PRO A 265 11.96 -6.30 21.94
C PRO A 265 13.15 -6.21 20.98
N ILE A 266 12.93 -5.85 19.71
CA ILE A 266 14.00 -5.74 18.68
C ILE A 266 14.53 -4.30 18.59
N PHE A 267 13.64 -3.30 18.60
CA PHE A 267 14.01 -1.90 18.36
C PHE A 267 13.98 -1.01 19.60
N GLY A 268 13.32 -1.44 20.66
CA GLY A 268 13.21 -0.70 21.92
C GLY A 268 14.56 -0.54 22.63
N GLY A 269 14.60 0.36 23.61
CA GLY A 269 15.86 0.80 24.25
C GLY A 269 16.72 1.73 23.39
N ASN A 270 16.37 1.95 22.12
CA ASN A 270 17.03 2.94 21.26
C ASN A 270 16.35 4.32 21.33
N MET A 271 17.15 5.39 21.38
CA MET A 271 16.67 6.78 21.46
C MET A 271 15.78 7.17 20.26
N VAL A 272 16.11 6.73 19.05
CA VAL A 272 15.36 7.08 17.84
C VAL A 272 13.99 6.40 17.85
N TRP A 273 13.92 5.12 18.25
CA TRP A 273 12.65 4.42 18.45
C TRP A 273 11.77 5.13 19.48
N PHE A 274 12.33 5.46 20.65
CA PHE A 274 11.63 6.16 21.71
C PHE A 274 10.99 7.46 21.21
N TRP A 275 11.75 8.35 20.58
CA TRP A 275 11.24 9.65 20.14
C TRP A 275 10.30 9.57 18.95
N LEU A 276 10.54 8.67 17.99
CA LEU A 276 9.61 8.47 16.88
C LEU A 276 8.27 7.94 17.39
N VAL A 277 8.27 6.91 18.23
CA VAL A 277 7.03 6.30 18.72
C VAL A 277 6.32 7.21 19.74
N ALA A 278 7.03 7.69 20.77
CA ALA A 278 6.46 8.56 21.80
C ALA A 278 6.02 9.92 21.23
N GLY A 279 6.90 10.56 20.46
CA GLY A 279 6.67 11.90 19.90
C GLY A 279 5.55 11.91 18.86
N VAL A 280 5.56 10.98 17.90
CA VAL A 280 4.47 10.88 16.91
C VAL A 280 3.14 10.55 17.60
N GLY A 281 3.15 9.67 18.60
CA GLY A 281 1.95 9.34 19.39
C GLY A 281 1.35 10.57 20.06
N LEU A 282 2.17 11.40 20.71
CA LEU A 282 1.72 12.64 21.38
C LEU A 282 1.21 13.70 20.40
N ILE A 283 1.90 13.91 19.28
CA ILE A 283 1.44 14.82 18.22
C ILE A 283 0.08 14.34 17.69
N THR A 284 -0.06 13.03 17.48
CA THR A 284 -1.30 12.40 17.02
C THR A 284 -2.43 12.55 18.03
N LEU A 285 -2.17 12.36 19.33
CA LEU A 285 -3.12 12.58 20.41
C LEU A 285 -3.65 14.02 20.38
N PHE A 286 -2.75 14.99 20.39
CA PHE A 286 -3.10 16.41 20.40
C PHE A 286 -3.91 16.77 19.15
N TRP A 287 -3.39 16.44 17.97
CA TRP A 287 -4.00 16.80 16.70
C TRP A 287 -5.37 16.14 16.51
N GLY A 288 -5.48 14.84 16.78
CA GLY A 288 -6.74 14.10 16.70
C GLY A 288 -7.80 14.68 17.63
N SER A 289 -7.43 14.94 18.89
CA SER A 289 -8.36 15.50 19.88
C SER A 289 -8.79 16.93 19.54
N PHE A 290 -7.87 17.76 19.07
CA PHE A 290 -8.17 19.13 18.65
C PHE A 290 -9.10 19.19 17.44
N VAL A 291 -8.86 18.34 16.42
CA VAL A 291 -9.69 18.31 15.21
C VAL A 291 -11.06 17.68 15.48
N ALA A 292 -11.18 16.72 16.39
CA ALA A 292 -12.45 16.11 16.79
C ALA A 292 -13.47 17.15 17.29
N VAL A 293 -13.01 18.15 18.06
CA VAL A 293 -13.87 19.24 18.58
C VAL A 293 -14.51 20.08 17.46
N LYS A 294 -13.88 20.12 16.27
CA LYS A 294 -14.39 20.88 15.11
C LYS A 294 -15.47 20.14 14.34
N GLN A 295 -15.59 18.83 14.51
CA GLN A 295 -16.44 17.99 13.69
C GLN A 295 -17.92 18.22 14.00
N THR A 296 -18.74 18.18 12.95
CA THR A 296 -20.20 18.29 13.04
C THR A 296 -20.90 16.95 12.79
N ASP A 297 -20.20 16.03 12.13
CA ASP A 297 -20.64 14.67 11.90
C ASP A 297 -20.17 13.75 13.04
N LEU A 298 -21.08 12.96 13.61
CA LEU A 298 -20.77 12.07 14.73
C LEU A 298 -19.74 10.98 14.38
N LYS A 299 -19.77 10.41 13.16
CA LYS A 299 -18.78 9.40 12.77
C LYS A 299 -17.42 10.04 12.54
N ALA A 300 -17.36 11.20 11.89
CA ALA A 300 -16.10 11.93 11.72
C ALA A 300 -15.49 12.33 13.07
N MET A 301 -16.30 12.75 14.04
CA MET A 301 -15.86 13.00 15.41
C MET A 301 -15.30 11.73 16.07
N LEU A 302 -15.95 10.58 15.87
CA LEU A 302 -15.45 9.31 16.36
C LEU A 302 -14.16 8.85 15.65
N ALA A 303 -13.97 9.17 14.37
CA ALA A 303 -12.72 8.91 13.65
C ALA A 303 -11.55 9.70 14.25
N TYR A 304 -11.70 11.01 14.45
CA TYR A 304 -10.64 11.83 15.05
C TYR A 304 -10.39 11.51 16.52
N SER A 305 -11.42 11.16 17.28
CA SER A 305 -11.21 10.65 18.64
C SER A 305 -10.49 9.31 18.64
N THR A 306 -10.73 8.44 17.64
CA THR A 306 -9.96 7.20 17.47
C THR A 306 -8.48 7.51 17.23
N ILE A 307 -8.16 8.42 16.30
CA ILE A 307 -6.78 8.91 16.08
C ILE A 307 -6.15 9.37 17.40
N GLY A 308 -6.88 10.16 18.18
CA GLY A 308 -6.42 10.63 19.49
C GLY A 308 -6.08 9.52 20.48
N GLN A 309 -6.97 8.53 20.64
CA GLN A 309 -6.75 7.40 21.56
C GLN A 309 -5.63 6.45 21.08
N LEU A 310 -5.49 6.25 19.76
CA LEU A 310 -4.36 5.49 19.23
C LEU A 310 -3.04 6.22 19.51
N GLY A 311 -3.02 7.54 19.42
CA GLY A 311 -1.88 8.37 19.82
C GLY A 311 -1.46 8.17 21.28
N ILE A 312 -2.43 8.02 22.21
CA ILE A 312 -2.14 7.65 23.61
C ILE A 312 -1.43 6.31 23.69
N ILE A 313 -1.98 5.27 23.07
CA ILE A 313 -1.41 3.91 23.13
C ILE A 313 0.00 3.90 22.53
N VAL A 314 0.17 4.49 21.34
CA VAL A 314 1.48 4.59 20.68
C VAL A 314 2.46 5.37 21.55
N SER A 315 2.04 6.48 22.16
CA SER A 315 2.92 7.25 23.03
C SER A 315 3.40 6.46 24.25
N LEU A 316 2.52 5.65 24.84
CA LEU A 316 2.83 4.79 25.98
C LEU A 316 3.74 3.62 25.60
N LEU A 317 3.56 3.02 24.42
CA LEU A 317 4.49 2.00 23.90
C LEU A 317 5.88 2.58 23.67
N GLY A 318 5.96 3.81 23.15
CA GLY A 318 7.23 4.53 22.99
C GLY A 318 7.91 4.78 24.33
N ILE A 319 7.19 5.29 25.32
CA ILE A 319 7.72 5.53 26.68
C ILE A 319 8.14 4.22 27.35
N GLY A 320 7.29 3.20 27.30
CA GLY A 320 7.57 1.92 27.93
C GLY A 320 8.74 1.17 27.29
N SER A 321 9.06 1.44 26.02
CA SER A 321 10.24 0.86 25.35
C SER A 321 11.58 1.27 25.98
N ALA A 322 11.61 2.37 26.75
CA ALA A 322 12.80 2.79 27.48
C ALA A 322 13.18 1.83 28.62
N ALA A 323 12.26 0.94 29.05
CA ALA A 323 12.58 -0.15 29.98
C ALA A 323 13.78 -1.00 29.52
N LEU A 324 13.88 -1.21 28.19
CA LEU A 324 14.93 -2.04 27.58
C LEU A 324 16.31 -1.35 27.59
N TYR A 325 16.38 -0.04 27.81
CA TYR A 325 17.65 0.70 27.93
C TYR A 325 18.29 0.52 29.32
N SER A 326 17.50 0.57 30.39
CA SER A 326 17.99 0.59 31.77
C SER A 326 18.23 -0.79 32.40
N GLY A 327 17.85 -1.88 31.72
CA GLY A 327 17.95 -3.24 32.25
C GLY A 327 16.96 -3.54 33.39
N VAL A 328 16.95 -4.81 33.85
CA VAL A 328 15.95 -5.35 34.79
C VAL A 328 16.13 -4.83 36.23
N ALA A 329 17.33 -4.35 36.61
CA ALA A 329 17.76 -4.32 38.01
C ALA A 329 17.22 -3.15 38.89
N GLU A 330 17.10 -1.90 38.41
CA GLU A 330 16.79 -0.77 39.32
C GLU A 330 15.77 0.28 38.82
N ALA A 331 15.35 0.27 37.55
CA ALA A 331 14.40 1.27 37.02
C ALA A 331 13.21 0.70 36.23
N GLY A 332 13.18 -0.62 35.97
CA GLY A 332 12.18 -1.26 35.10
C GLY A 332 10.72 -1.11 35.54
N ALA A 333 10.46 -1.05 36.86
CA ALA A 333 9.10 -0.94 37.40
C ALA A 333 8.37 0.35 36.95
N LEU A 334 9.08 1.48 36.83
CA LEU A 334 8.48 2.75 36.38
C LEU A 334 8.09 2.70 34.89
N TYR A 335 8.90 2.06 34.05
CA TYR A 335 8.65 1.94 32.60
C TYR A 335 7.56 0.89 32.27
N THR A 336 7.49 -0.20 33.03
CA THR A 336 6.45 -1.23 32.85
C THR A 336 5.03 -0.68 33.07
N THR A 337 4.88 0.36 33.90
CA THR A 337 3.60 1.05 34.10
C THR A 337 3.07 1.66 32.79
N ALA A 338 3.95 2.20 31.93
CA ALA A 338 3.55 2.73 30.65
C ALA A 338 3.05 1.64 29.69
N ILE A 339 3.72 0.48 29.64
CA ILE A 339 3.25 -0.67 28.85
C ILE A 339 1.92 -1.21 29.39
N LEU A 340 1.78 -1.34 30.71
CA LEU A 340 0.52 -1.72 31.35
C LEU A 340 -0.61 -0.75 30.97
N GLY A 341 -0.34 0.56 31.05
CA GLY A 341 -1.25 1.60 30.59
C GLY A 341 -1.61 1.46 29.10
N ALA A 342 -0.64 1.15 28.24
CA ALA A 342 -0.86 0.96 26.81
C ALA A 342 -1.79 -0.22 26.53
N VAL A 343 -1.50 -1.41 27.07
CA VAL A 343 -2.31 -2.61 26.83
C VAL A 343 -3.69 -2.50 27.49
N PHE A 344 -3.79 -1.85 28.65
CA PHE A 344 -5.08 -1.62 29.30
C PHE A 344 -5.93 -0.64 28.51
N HIS A 345 -5.35 0.50 28.09
CA HIS A 345 -6.06 1.47 27.26
C HIS A 345 -6.44 0.88 25.90
N LEU A 346 -5.66 -0.05 25.35
CA LEU A 346 -5.97 -0.78 24.13
C LEU A 346 -7.25 -1.62 24.25
N VAL A 347 -7.39 -2.39 25.34
CA VAL A 347 -8.61 -3.14 25.66
C VAL A 347 -9.79 -2.18 25.87
N ASN A 348 -9.60 -1.16 26.72
CA ASN A 348 -10.64 -0.18 27.02
C ASN A 348 -11.13 0.51 25.75
N HIS A 349 -10.21 0.99 24.91
CA HIS A 349 -10.55 1.62 23.62
C HIS A 349 -11.39 0.71 22.73
N SER A 350 -11.09 -0.59 22.67
CA SER A 350 -11.88 -1.54 21.90
C SER A 350 -13.33 -1.66 22.39
N THR A 351 -13.52 -1.64 23.72
CA THR A 351 -14.85 -1.72 24.34
C THR A 351 -15.67 -0.45 24.15
N PHE A 352 -15.21 0.70 24.66
CA PHE A 352 -16.00 1.92 24.62
C PHE A 352 -16.16 2.48 23.20
N LYS A 353 -15.16 2.33 22.32
CA LYS A 353 -15.27 2.83 20.93
C LYS A 353 -16.23 1.97 20.12
N GLY A 354 -16.19 0.65 20.30
CA GLY A 354 -17.14 -0.27 19.66
C GLY A 354 -18.58 0.08 20.04
N CYS A 355 -18.82 0.33 21.33
CA CYS A 355 -20.11 0.80 21.84
C CYS A 355 -20.53 2.13 21.18
N LEU A 356 -19.64 3.12 21.14
CA LEU A 356 -19.96 4.45 20.61
C LEU A 356 -20.24 4.45 19.10
N PHE A 357 -19.53 3.67 18.29
CA PHE A 357 -19.86 3.55 16.87
C PHE A 357 -21.23 2.90 16.65
N MET A 358 -21.58 1.88 17.42
CA MET A 358 -22.91 1.26 17.35
C MET A 358 -24.01 2.24 17.79
N VAL A 359 -23.76 3.05 18.84
CA VAL A 359 -24.65 4.15 19.25
C VAL A 359 -24.86 5.17 18.14
N VAL A 360 -23.79 5.61 17.47
CA VAL A 360 -23.93 6.52 16.32
C VAL A 360 -24.72 5.88 15.19
N GLY A 361 -24.51 4.57 14.94
CA GLY A 361 -25.28 3.83 13.94
C GLY A 361 -26.76 3.72 14.27
N ILE A 362 -27.11 3.58 15.55
CA ILE A 362 -28.49 3.63 16.05
C ILE A 362 -29.09 5.02 15.79
N ILE A 363 -28.40 6.09 16.15
CA ILE A 363 -28.87 7.47 15.90
C ILE A 363 -29.08 7.70 14.39
N ASP A 364 -28.12 7.30 13.56
CA ASP A 364 -28.21 7.45 12.10
C ASP A 364 -29.39 6.66 11.52
N HIS A 365 -29.61 5.44 12.02
CA HIS A 365 -30.70 4.58 11.58
C HIS A 365 -32.08 5.14 11.95
N GLU A 366 -32.26 5.63 13.18
CA GLU A 366 -33.54 6.06 13.75
C GLU A 366 -33.89 7.53 13.48
N ALA A 367 -32.89 8.41 13.40
CA ALA A 367 -33.10 9.84 13.10
C ALA A 367 -32.90 10.18 11.61
N GLY A 368 -32.22 9.30 10.85
CA GLY A 368 -31.85 9.51 9.46
C GLY A 368 -30.77 10.56 9.24
N THR A 369 -30.14 11.04 10.31
CA THR A 369 -29.03 11.99 10.22
C THR A 369 -28.07 11.81 11.39
N ARG A 370 -26.79 12.06 11.13
CA ARG A 370 -25.69 12.01 12.12
C ARG A 370 -25.04 13.38 12.35
N ASP A 371 -25.66 14.45 11.85
CA ASP A 371 -25.18 15.84 12.02
C ASP A 371 -25.69 16.44 13.34
N ILE A 372 -24.76 16.77 14.25
CA ILE A 372 -25.07 17.32 15.58
C ILE A 372 -25.77 18.69 15.54
N ARG A 373 -25.82 19.36 14.38
CA ARG A 373 -26.55 20.63 14.19
C ARG A 373 -28.05 20.41 13.95
N ARG A 374 -28.42 19.21 13.49
CA ARG A 374 -29.81 18.78 13.22
C ARG A 374 -30.38 17.98 14.38
N LEU A 375 -29.53 17.26 15.12
CA LEU A 375 -29.90 16.46 16.29
C LEU A 375 -30.13 17.34 17.53
N GLY A 376 -31.03 16.91 18.42
CA GLY A 376 -31.31 17.55 19.70
C GLY A 376 -32.53 16.96 20.41
N GLY A 377 -32.51 16.95 21.74
CA GLY A 377 -33.64 16.51 22.58
C GLY A 377 -33.97 15.02 22.50
N LEU A 378 -33.01 14.16 22.14
CA LEU A 378 -33.23 12.71 21.96
C LEU A 378 -33.27 11.90 23.27
N MET A 379 -32.88 12.48 24.41
CA MET A 379 -32.76 11.75 25.69
C MET A 379 -34.04 10.98 26.07
N ASN A 380 -35.21 11.61 25.95
CA ASN A 380 -36.48 10.99 26.33
C ASN A 380 -37.02 10.01 25.27
N LEU A 381 -36.52 10.10 24.02
CA LEU A 381 -36.94 9.25 22.91
C LEU A 381 -36.09 7.99 22.79
N MET A 382 -34.81 8.08 23.17
CA MET A 382 -33.83 7.00 23.08
C MET A 382 -33.03 6.88 24.40
N PRO A 383 -33.69 6.61 25.54
CA PRO A 383 -33.05 6.60 26.86
C PRO A 383 -31.96 5.53 27.02
N VAL A 384 -32.11 4.36 26.39
CA VAL A 384 -31.10 3.30 26.42
C VAL A 384 -29.90 3.72 25.59
N THR A 385 -30.13 4.21 24.38
CA THR A 385 -29.06 4.73 23.51
C THR A 385 -28.32 5.90 24.17
N PHE A 386 -29.02 6.79 24.88
CA PHE A 386 -28.41 7.85 25.68
C PHE A 386 -27.52 7.29 26.78
N SER A 387 -28.00 6.31 27.54
CA SER A 387 -27.24 5.69 28.62
C SER A 387 -25.95 5.04 28.11
N LEU A 388 -26.02 4.35 26.96
CA LEU A 388 -24.85 3.77 26.30
C LEU A 388 -23.87 4.84 25.79
N ALA A 389 -24.39 5.96 25.26
CA ALA A 389 -23.57 7.10 24.86
C ALA A 389 -22.81 7.69 26.05
N VAL A 390 -23.49 7.87 27.19
CA VAL A 390 -22.90 8.37 28.45
C VAL A 390 -21.80 7.42 28.92
N ILE A 391 -22.09 6.12 29.08
CA ILE A 391 -21.11 5.13 29.56
C ILE A 391 -19.87 5.12 28.66
N GLY A 392 -20.06 5.02 27.34
CA GLY A 392 -18.96 4.99 26.39
C GLY A 392 -18.15 6.28 26.35
N SER A 393 -18.81 7.45 26.34
CA SER A 393 -18.11 8.74 26.26
C SER A 393 -17.48 9.17 27.57
N PHE A 394 -18.07 8.85 28.72
CA PHE A 394 -17.48 9.18 30.01
C PHE A 394 -16.30 8.26 30.32
N SER A 395 -16.36 7.00 29.89
CA SER A 395 -15.18 6.14 29.82
C SER A 395 -14.10 6.77 28.93
N MET A 396 -14.43 7.14 27.69
CA MET A 396 -13.46 7.76 26.78
C MET A 396 -12.86 9.08 27.31
N ALA A 397 -13.64 9.85 28.07
CA ALA A 397 -13.21 11.08 28.73
C ALA A 397 -12.31 10.83 29.96
N GLY A 398 -12.29 9.60 30.50
CA GLY A 398 -11.53 9.25 31.68
C GLY A 398 -12.22 9.60 32.99
N LEU A 399 -13.54 9.44 33.10
CA LEU A 399 -14.31 9.77 34.30
C LEU A 399 -14.60 8.53 35.19
N PRO A 400 -14.53 8.63 36.52
CA PRO A 400 -15.09 7.62 37.42
C PRO A 400 -16.63 7.56 37.31
N PRO A 401 -17.27 6.38 37.43
CA PRO A 401 -16.73 5.06 37.71
C PRO A 401 -16.56 4.18 36.45
N PHE A 402 -15.83 4.65 35.42
CA PHE A 402 -15.64 3.90 34.16
C PHE A 402 -14.18 3.50 33.92
N ASN A 403 -13.94 2.37 33.25
CA ASN A 403 -12.59 1.80 33.08
C ASN A 403 -11.58 2.76 32.42
N GLY A 404 -12.05 3.69 31.58
CA GLY A 404 -11.21 4.68 30.95
C GLY A 404 -10.50 5.62 31.94
N PHE A 405 -11.09 5.89 33.11
CA PHE A 405 -10.42 6.63 34.19
C PHE A 405 -9.11 5.94 34.60
N LEU A 406 -9.18 4.65 34.91
CA LEU A 406 -8.01 3.87 35.33
C LEU A 406 -6.90 3.87 34.28
N SER A 407 -7.27 3.73 32.99
CA SER A 407 -6.27 3.78 31.92
C SER A 407 -5.67 5.18 31.70
N LYS A 408 -6.41 6.25 32.01
CA LYS A 408 -5.94 7.63 31.91
C LYS A 408 -5.04 8.02 33.07
N GLU A 409 -5.33 7.53 34.28
CA GLU A 409 -4.43 7.65 35.43
C GLU A 409 -3.09 6.98 35.13
N LEU A 410 -3.08 5.72 34.65
CA LEU A 410 -1.85 5.04 34.23
C LEU A 410 -1.12 5.78 33.10
N PHE A 411 -1.86 6.42 32.20
CA PHE A 411 -1.29 7.26 31.14
C PHE A 411 -0.55 8.47 31.73
N PHE A 412 -1.15 9.19 32.68
CA PHE A 412 -0.49 10.31 33.35
C PHE A 412 0.69 9.86 34.20
N THR A 413 0.58 8.76 34.94
CA THR A 413 1.70 8.18 35.69
C THR A 413 2.86 7.84 34.75
N GLY A 414 2.58 7.18 33.62
CA GLY A 414 3.61 6.88 32.62
C GLY A 414 4.30 8.13 32.06
N MET A 415 3.53 9.21 31.81
CA MET A 415 4.06 10.48 31.31
C MET A 415 4.87 11.26 32.36
N LEU A 416 4.44 11.26 33.62
CA LEU A 416 5.15 11.90 34.72
C LEU A 416 6.45 11.16 35.03
N ASN A 417 6.40 9.82 35.10
CA ASN A 417 7.60 9.00 35.24
C ASN A 417 8.58 9.29 34.09
N ALA A 418 8.08 9.35 32.85
CA ALA A 418 8.87 9.73 31.67
C ALA A 418 9.61 11.06 31.83
N SER A 419 8.97 12.05 32.46
CA SER A 419 9.55 13.38 32.63
C SER A 419 10.69 13.46 33.67
N GLN A 420 10.82 12.44 34.51
CA GLN A 420 11.81 12.39 35.60
C GLN A 420 13.07 11.60 35.22
N PHE A 421 13.11 11.03 34.02
CA PHE A 421 14.24 10.20 33.59
C PHE A 421 15.42 11.04 33.10
N GLY A 422 16.65 10.68 33.49
CA GLY A 422 17.90 11.30 33.04
C GLY A 422 18.46 10.75 31.71
N ILE A 423 17.62 10.17 30.85
CA ILE A 423 18.02 9.53 29.59
C ILE A 423 17.40 10.24 28.37
N PHE A 424 17.94 10.04 27.18
CA PHE A 424 17.38 10.53 25.90
C PHE A 424 17.05 12.03 25.85
N HIS A 425 17.79 12.87 26.59
CA HIS A 425 17.56 14.32 26.74
C HIS A 425 16.21 14.70 27.39
N LEU A 426 15.64 13.80 28.19
CA LEU A 426 14.40 14.04 28.93
C LEU A 426 14.55 15.10 30.04
N GLU A 427 15.77 15.42 30.49
CA GLU A 427 16.01 16.56 31.38
C GLU A 427 15.53 17.89 30.77
N THR A 428 15.69 18.06 29.46
CA THR A 428 15.29 19.26 28.72
C THR A 428 13.84 19.17 28.24
N TRP A 429 13.47 18.05 27.61
CA TRP A 429 12.19 17.90 26.90
C TRP A 429 11.13 17.12 27.68
N GLY A 430 11.50 16.45 28.77
CA GLY A 430 10.63 15.52 29.49
C GLY A 430 9.38 16.16 30.07
N ARG A 431 9.43 17.44 30.47
CA ARG A 431 8.26 18.20 30.97
C ARG A 431 7.21 18.46 29.89
N LEU A 432 7.59 18.44 28.60
CA LEU A 432 6.66 18.66 27.50
C LEU A 432 5.76 17.44 27.26
N LEU A 433 6.22 16.23 27.58
CA LEU A 433 5.45 14.99 27.42
C LEU A 433 4.13 15.02 28.22
N PRO A 434 4.13 15.18 29.57
CA PRO A 434 2.91 15.25 30.36
C PRO A 434 2.07 16.49 30.02
N PHE A 435 2.69 17.61 29.64
CA PHE A 435 1.96 18.80 29.24
C PHE A 435 1.11 18.59 27.97
N VAL A 436 1.72 18.06 26.90
CA VAL A 436 1.00 17.76 25.65
C VAL A 436 -0.05 16.68 25.86
N ALA A 437 0.26 15.65 26.65
CA ALA A 437 -0.65 14.60 27.07
C ALA A 437 -1.90 15.15 27.80
N TRP A 438 -1.69 16.11 28.70
CA TRP A 438 -2.75 16.75 29.47
C TRP A 438 -3.63 17.64 28.58
N VAL A 439 -3.03 18.49 27.74
CA VAL A 439 -3.79 19.33 26.78
C VAL A 439 -4.61 18.47 25.80
N GLY A 440 -4.05 17.38 25.28
CA GLY A 440 -4.79 16.42 24.45
C GLY A 440 -5.97 15.78 25.19
N SER A 441 -5.81 15.51 26.49
CA SER A 441 -6.88 14.98 27.34
C SER A 441 -7.97 16.01 27.65
N VAL A 442 -7.63 17.30 27.81
CA VAL A 442 -8.61 18.41 27.91
C VAL A 442 -9.49 18.44 26.66
N PHE A 443 -8.90 18.42 25.46
CA PHE A 443 -9.70 18.38 24.22
C PHE A 443 -10.51 17.08 24.09
N THR A 444 -9.98 15.97 24.62
CA THR A 444 -10.72 14.71 24.72
C THR A 444 -12.00 14.85 25.51
N PHE A 445 -11.92 15.43 26.71
CA PHE A 445 -13.10 15.72 27.52
C PHE A 445 -14.10 16.61 26.77
N VAL A 446 -13.62 17.68 26.14
CA VAL A 446 -14.48 18.63 25.41
C VAL A 446 -15.28 17.96 24.30
N TYR A 447 -14.66 17.16 23.42
CA TYR A 447 -15.43 16.49 22.36
C TYR A 447 -16.33 15.38 22.90
N CYS A 448 -15.99 14.71 24.01
CA CYS A 448 -16.87 13.75 24.68
C CYS A 448 -18.15 14.43 25.19
N MET A 449 -18.02 15.61 25.81
CA MET A 449 -19.17 16.40 26.22
C MET A 449 -20.01 16.87 25.03
N ILE A 450 -19.38 17.27 23.92
CA ILE A 450 -20.10 17.61 22.68
C ILE A 450 -20.88 16.39 22.17
N PHE A 451 -20.26 15.22 22.13
CA PHE A 451 -20.85 13.98 21.63
C PHE A 451 -22.10 13.56 22.43
N VAL A 452 -22.06 13.67 23.77
CA VAL A 452 -23.19 13.29 24.62
C VAL A 452 -24.26 14.38 24.70
N LEU A 453 -23.86 15.64 24.89
CA LEU A 453 -24.82 16.69 25.23
C LEU A 453 -25.52 17.25 23.98
N ARG A 454 -24.85 17.34 22.82
CA ARG A 454 -25.47 17.95 21.63
C ARG A 454 -26.61 17.13 21.03
N PRO A 455 -26.49 15.80 20.82
CA PRO A 455 -27.56 15.03 20.21
C PRO A 455 -28.74 14.80 21.16
N PHE A 456 -28.47 14.64 22.46
CA PHE A 456 -29.48 14.18 23.42
C PHE A 456 -30.15 15.29 24.24
N MET A 457 -29.45 16.38 24.56
CA MET A 457 -30.03 17.51 25.29
C MET A 457 -30.65 18.57 24.36
N GLY A 458 -31.29 19.57 24.94
CA GLY A 458 -31.95 20.66 24.22
C GLY A 458 -33.39 20.33 23.80
N LYS A 459 -33.93 21.11 22.86
CA LYS A 459 -35.31 20.93 22.38
C LYS A 459 -35.35 19.95 21.20
N TYR A 460 -36.28 19.01 21.26
CA TYR A 460 -36.57 18.08 20.17
C TYR A 460 -37.07 18.83 18.92
N GLN A 461 -36.47 18.53 17.77
CA GLN A 461 -36.70 19.26 16.50
C GLN A 461 -37.07 18.28 15.38
N PRO A 462 -38.31 17.75 15.35
CA PRO A 462 -38.72 16.72 14.40
C PRO A 462 -38.60 17.19 12.94
N GLN A 463 -38.79 18.48 12.68
CA GLN A 463 -38.72 19.09 11.34
C GLN A 463 -37.33 18.99 10.67
N LYS A 464 -36.27 18.78 11.45
CA LYS A 464 -34.89 18.66 10.94
C LYS A 464 -34.45 17.20 10.74
N LEU A 465 -35.26 16.24 11.17
CA LEU A 465 -34.97 14.81 11.11
C LEU A 465 -35.62 14.20 9.87
N GLU A 466 -35.05 13.13 9.36
CA GLU A 466 -35.55 12.47 8.12
C GLU A 466 -36.54 11.36 8.44
N LYS A 467 -36.56 10.89 9.69
CA LYS A 467 -37.44 9.83 10.19
C LYS A 467 -38.04 10.21 11.54
N LYS A 468 -39.19 9.60 11.85
CA LYS A 468 -39.78 9.68 13.19
C LYS A 468 -38.95 8.85 14.16
N THR A 469 -38.23 9.53 15.04
CA THR A 469 -37.27 8.90 15.95
C THR A 469 -37.97 8.16 17.08
N HIS A 470 -37.53 6.94 17.33
CA HIS A 470 -37.88 6.12 18.49
C HIS A 470 -36.65 5.34 18.94
N GLU A 471 -36.75 4.65 20.08
CA GLU A 471 -35.68 3.76 20.54
C GLU A 471 -35.47 2.60 19.55
N ALA A 472 -34.22 2.18 19.37
CA ALA A 472 -33.88 1.09 18.47
C ALA A 472 -34.41 -0.27 18.98
N PRO A 473 -34.64 -1.24 18.08
CA PRO A 473 -35.03 -2.59 18.48
C PRO A 473 -33.95 -3.26 19.33
N TRP A 474 -34.37 -4.17 20.22
CA TRP A 474 -33.49 -4.87 21.16
C TRP A 474 -32.27 -5.54 20.51
N GLY A 475 -32.43 -6.13 19.32
CA GLY A 475 -31.32 -6.77 18.60
C GLY A 475 -30.19 -5.82 18.22
N MET A 476 -30.50 -4.53 18.02
CA MET A 476 -29.54 -3.48 17.71
C MET A 476 -28.88 -2.90 18.97
N LEU A 477 -29.60 -2.87 20.09
CA LEU A 477 -29.13 -2.39 21.39
C LEU A 477 -28.26 -3.42 22.13
N PHE A 478 -28.49 -4.72 21.90
CA PHE A 478 -27.84 -5.79 22.65
C PHE A 478 -26.31 -5.80 22.53
N PRO A 479 -25.70 -5.69 21.34
CA PRO A 479 -24.25 -5.64 21.20
C PRO A 479 -23.57 -4.47 21.95
N PRO A 480 -24.01 -3.19 21.79
CA PRO A 480 -23.39 -2.10 22.56
C PRO A 480 -23.67 -2.19 24.07
N MET A 481 -24.79 -2.78 24.52
CA MET A 481 -25.03 -3.03 25.95
C MET A 481 -23.98 -3.97 26.55
N ILE A 482 -23.58 -5.03 25.86
CA ILE A 482 -22.50 -5.93 26.32
C ILE A 482 -21.19 -5.15 26.47
N LEU A 483 -20.84 -4.33 25.47
CA LEU A 483 -19.61 -3.52 25.51
C LEU A 483 -19.64 -2.48 26.64
N ALA A 484 -20.78 -1.81 26.86
CA ALA A 484 -20.96 -0.88 27.97
C ALA A 484 -20.91 -1.58 29.33
N GLY A 485 -21.44 -2.81 29.43
CA GLY A 485 -21.30 -3.65 30.61
C GLY A 485 -19.83 -3.98 30.92
N LEU A 486 -19.03 -4.32 29.91
CA LEU A 486 -17.59 -4.54 30.07
C LEU A 486 -16.84 -3.28 30.52
N VAL A 487 -17.24 -2.11 30.03
CA VAL A 487 -16.67 -0.81 30.47
C VAL A 487 -16.83 -0.60 31.97
N ILE A 488 -17.98 -0.96 32.53
CA ILE A 488 -18.25 -0.86 33.97
C ILE A 488 -17.55 -1.99 34.72
N LEU A 489 -17.63 -3.23 34.21
CA LEU A 489 -17.01 -4.40 34.84
C LEU A 489 -15.50 -4.24 35.02
N PHE A 490 -14.80 -3.76 33.99
CA PHE A 490 -13.36 -3.54 34.04
C PHE A 490 -12.93 -2.39 34.95
N PHE A 491 -13.85 -1.51 35.36
CA PHE A 491 -13.57 -0.50 36.39
C PHE A 491 -13.54 -1.12 37.79
N PHE A 492 -14.51 -1.99 38.10
CA PHE A 492 -14.62 -2.60 39.44
C PHE A 492 -13.69 -3.81 39.62
N PHE A 493 -13.39 -4.54 38.55
CA PHE A 493 -12.52 -5.73 38.59
C PHE A 493 -11.30 -5.62 37.65
N PRO A 494 -10.50 -4.53 37.73
CA PRO A 494 -9.38 -4.31 36.81
C PRO A 494 -8.26 -5.35 37.03
N ASN A 495 -8.06 -5.81 38.26
CA ASN A 495 -6.98 -6.75 38.60
C ASN A 495 -7.22 -8.17 38.07
N VAL A 496 -8.49 -8.56 37.86
CA VAL A 496 -8.82 -9.84 37.19
C VAL A 496 -8.39 -9.77 35.72
N LEU A 497 -8.78 -8.69 35.03
CA LEU A 497 -8.34 -8.46 33.65
C LEU A 497 -6.80 -8.34 33.56
N ALA A 498 -6.17 -7.66 34.52
CA ALA A 498 -4.73 -7.49 34.56
C ALA A 498 -4.00 -8.82 34.67
N LYS A 499 -4.37 -9.65 35.66
CA LYS A 499 -3.76 -10.95 35.92
C LYS A 499 -3.86 -11.89 34.71
N TYR A 500 -5.06 -12.03 34.14
CA TYR A 500 -5.31 -13.06 33.13
C TYR A 500 -4.97 -12.62 31.70
N LEU A 501 -4.88 -11.32 31.43
CA LEU A 501 -4.72 -10.83 30.05
C LEU A 501 -3.64 -9.76 29.89
N LEU A 502 -3.59 -8.75 30.77
CA LEU A 502 -2.67 -7.62 30.57
C LEU A 502 -1.23 -7.95 30.95
N TYR A 503 -0.98 -8.63 32.07
CA TYR A 503 0.38 -9.01 32.48
C TYR A 503 1.02 -9.99 31.50
N PRO A 504 0.34 -11.05 31.00
CA PRO A 504 0.89 -11.89 29.94
C PRO A 504 1.18 -11.12 28.65
N ALA A 505 0.32 -10.16 28.27
CA ALA A 505 0.57 -9.31 27.11
C ALA A 505 1.78 -8.39 27.31
N MET A 506 1.96 -7.83 28.51
CA MET A 506 3.13 -7.04 28.86
C MET A 506 4.42 -7.89 28.86
N ALA A 507 4.36 -9.12 29.36
CA ALA A 507 5.49 -10.05 29.35
C ALA A 507 5.94 -10.39 27.92
N ALA A 508 5.01 -10.44 26.97
CA ALA A 508 5.32 -10.62 25.55
C ALA A 508 5.96 -9.37 24.89
N ILE A 509 5.67 -8.16 25.38
CA ILE A 509 6.26 -6.90 24.88
C ILE A 509 7.61 -6.60 25.52
N LEU A 510 7.78 -6.92 26.80
CA LEU A 510 9.01 -6.75 27.57
C LEU A 510 9.43 -8.09 28.20
N PRO A 511 10.04 -9.01 27.42
CA PRO A 511 10.49 -10.30 27.93
C PRO A 511 11.47 -10.12 29.10
N GLY A 512 11.24 -10.84 30.20
CA GLY A 512 12.09 -10.80 31.40
C GLY A 512 11.79 -9.71 32.43
N PHE A 513 10.87 -8.78 32.14
CA PHE A 513 10.49 -7.69 33.07
C PHE A 513 9.26 -8.02 33.94
N VAL A 514 8.62 -9.16 33.69
CA VAL A 514 7.42 -9.64 34.39
C VAL A 514 7.78 -10.95 35.10
N ALA A 515 8.47 -10.86 36.24
CA ALA A 515 8.64 -12.01 37.12
C ALA A 515 7.36 -12.20 37.95
N ALA A 516 7.01 -13.44 38.30
CA ALA A 516 5.75 -13.79 38.96
C ALA A 516 5.49 -13.08 40.32
N ASP A 517 6.54 -12.51 40.94
CA ASP A 517 6.48 -11.74 42.19
C ASP A 517 7.05 -10.31 42.06
N SER A 518 7.28 -9.80 40.84
CA SER A 518 7.67 -8.40 40.69
C SER A 518 6.48 -7.53 41.07
N GLY A 519 6.65 -6.58 41.99
CA GLY A 519 5.61 -5.69 42.54
C GLY A 519 4.93 -4.77 41.53
N LEU A 520 4.38 -5.33 40.46
CA LEU A 520 3.47 -4.72 39.52
C LEU A 520 2.26 -4.28 40.31
N GLY A 521 2.15 -2.97 40.53
CA GLY A 521 1.12 -2.38 41.38
C GLY A 521 -0.27 -2.88 41.02
N THR A 522 -1.07 -3.13 42.04
CA THR A 522 -2.51 -3.39 41.87
C THR A 522 -3.15 -2.16 41.25
N ILE A 523 -3.93 -2.34 40.18
CA ILE A 523 -4.72 -1.25 39.63
C ILE A 523 -5.84 -0.97 40.62
N ALA A 524 -5.77 0.17 41.31
CA ALA A 524 -6.77 0.58 42.28
C ALA A 524 -7.77 1.55 41.65
N ALA A 525 -9.03 1.52 42.09
CA ALA A 525 -10.02 2.53 41.67
C ALA A 525 -9.76 3.89 42.30
N TRP A 526 -9.04 3.91 43.43
CA TRP A 526 -8.66 5.10 44.17
C TRP A 526 -7.24 4.95 44.69
N HIS A 527 -6.36 5.87 44.30
CA HIS A 527 -4.93 5.85 44.66
C HIS A 527 -4.57 6.91 45.72
N GLY A 528 -5.56 7.61 46.29
CA GLY A 528 -5.34 8.77 47.16
C GLY A 528 -5.16 10.08 46.37
N TRP A 529 -4.70 11.13 47.06
CA TRP A 529 -4.41 12.43 46.44
C TRP A 529 -3.06 12.39 45.72
N THR A 530 -3.04 11.91 44.48
CA THR A 530 -1.85 11.85 43.65
C THR A 530 -1.79 13.02 42.63
N PRO A 531 -0.61 13.36 42.10
CA PRO A 531 -0.49 14.37 41.04
C PRO A 531 -1.36 14.05 39.81
N GLU A 532 -1.51 12.78 39.46
CA GLU A 532 -2.33 12.31 38.34
C GLU A 532 -3.82 12.59 38.57
N LEU A 533 -4.31 12.36 39.79
CA LEU A 533 -5.68 12.69 40.14
C LEU A 533 -5.93 14.21 40.02
N LEU A 534 -4.97 15.04 40.45
CA LEU A 534 -5.03 16.49 40.27
C LEU A 534 -5.02 16.89 38.79
N MET A 535 -4.23 16.21 37.96
CA MET A 535 -4.24 16.41 36.51
C MET A 535 -5.60 16.06 35.91
N THR A 536 -6.22 14.95 36.33
CA THR A 536 -7.56 14.53 35.89
C THR A 536 -8.64 15.51 36.35
N LEU A 537 -8.61 15.98 37.60
CA LEU A 537 -9.48 17.05 38.08
C LEU A 537 -9.29 18.34 37.26
N GLY A 538 -8.04 18.66 36.90
CA GLY A 538 -7.70 19.76 36.00
C GLY A 538 -8.27 19.57 34.59
N VAL A 539 -8.21 18.35 34.02
CA VAL A 539 -8.81 18.00 32.72
C VAL A 539 -10.32 18.27 32.75
N VAL A 540 -11.01 17.85 33.81
CA VAL A 540 -12.46 18.04 33.96
C VAL A 540 -12.79 19.51 34.17
N GLY A 541 -12.10 20.20 35.08
CA GLY A 541 -12.34 21.61 35.39
C GLY A 541 -12.11 22.51 34.18
N ILE A 542 -10.92 22.44 33.58
CA ILE A 542 -10.56 23.25 32.41
C ILE A 542 -11.34 22.80 31.18
N GLY A 543 -11.53 21.50 30.97
CA GLY A 543 -12.37 20.97 29.89
C GLY A 543 -13.81 21.49 29.97
N THR A 544 -14.38 21.59 31.18
CA THR A 544 -15.71 22.18 31.39
C THR A 544 -15.73 23.66 31.04
N ILE A 545 -14.74 24.44 31.48
CA ILE A 545 -14.62 25.86 31.14
C ILE A 545 -14.50 26.04 29.61
N VAL A 546 -13.64 25.26 28.96
CA VAL A 546 -13.40 25.28 27.51
C VAL A 546 -14.68 24.91 26.74
N PHE A 547 -15.43 23.90 27.20
CA PHE A 547 -16.71 23.49 26.64
C PHE A 547 -17.79 24.57 26.79
N LEU A 548 -17.94 25.18 27.97
CA LEU A 548 -18.90 26.27 28.19
C LEU A 548 -18.55 27.51 27.35
N ALA A 549 -17.26 27.80 27.22
CA ALA A 549 -16.77 28.88 26.38
C ALA A 549 -16.87 28.56 24.87
N PHE A 550 -17.16 27.31 24.45
CA PHE A 550 -17.13 26.86 23.06
C PHE A 550 -17.82 27.79 22.07
N ARG A 551 -18.96 28.37 22.44
CA ARG A 551 -19.70 29.31 21.58
C ARG A 551 -18.87 30.56 21.22
N LYS A 552 -17.99 31.02 22.11
CA LYS A 552 -17.15 32.23 21.92
C LYS A 552 -15.94 31.98 21.01
N TRP A 553 -15.27 30.83 21.14
CA TRP A 553 -14.02 30.55 20.41
C TRP A 553 -14.17 29.63 19.19
N ARG A 554 -15.35 29.02 18.97
CA ARG A 554 -15.62 28.20 17.77
C ARG A 554 -15.30 28.93 16.46
N GLY A 555 -15.55 30.24 16.39
CA GLY A 555 -15.28 31.05 15.21
C GLY A 555 -13.79 31.12 14.84
N ILE A 556 -12.89 31.04 15.81
CA ILE A 556 -11.43 31.06 15.58
C ILE A 556 -11.00 29.72 14.96
N ILE A 557 -11.57 28.63 15.46
CA ILE A 557 -11.27 27.26 15.06
C ILE A 557 -11.69 26.95 13.61
N VAL A 558 -12.79 27.52 13.14
CA VAL A 558 -13.38 27.26 11.81
C VAL A 558 -12.73 28.10 10.70
N ARG A 559 -11.95 29.14 11.05
CA ARG A 559 -11.31 30.05 10.09
C ARG A 559 -10.07 29.50 9.37
N VAL A 560 -9.62 28.28 9.67
CA VAL A 560 -8.48 27.68 8.97
C VAL A 560 -8.88 27.44 7.50
N PRO A 561 -8.22 28.07 6.51
CA PRO A 561 -8.60 27.91 5.11
C PRO A 561 -8.50 26.46 4.66
N ALA A 562 -9.50 25.96 3.92
CA ALA A 562 -9.57 24.57 3.46
C ALA A 562 -8.32 24.10 2.69
N ARG A 563 -7.65 25.02 1.97
CA ARG A 563 -6.41 24.77 1.21
C ARG A 563 -5.20 24.35 2.06
N PHE A 564 -5.21 24.63 3.37
CA PHE A 564 -4.12 24.29 4.29
C PHE A 564 -4.42 23.04 5.12
N THR A 565 -5.45 22.27 4.77
CA THR A 565 -5.73 20.99 5.42
C THR A 565 -4.80 19.89 4.89
N TRP A 566 -4.49 18.89 5.72
CA TRP A 566 -3.66 17.76 5.30
C TRP A 566 -4.26 16.99 4.12
N SER A 567 -5.59 16.87 4.06
CA SER A 567 -6.28 16.27 2.90
C SER A 567 -6.06 17.07 1.62
N ALA A 568 -6.17 18.42 1.69
CA ALA A 568 -5.91 19.26 0.52
C ALA A 568 -4.44 19.22 0.06
N LEU A 569 -3.48 19.09 1.00
CA LEU A 569 -2.08 18.90 0.66
C LEU A 569 -1.87 17.57 -0.10
N TYR A 570 -2.50 16.49 0.35
CA TYR A 570 -2.49 15.20 -0.33
C TYR A 570 -3.09 15.27 -1.74
N ASP A 571 -4.27 15.87 -1.89
CA ASP A 571 -4.93 15.99 -3.19
C ASP A 571 -4.11 16.84 -4.18
N ASN A 572 -3.54 17.94 -3.70
CA ASN A 572 -2.64 18.77 -4.50
C ASN A 572 -1.35 18.03 -4.89
N PHE A 573 -0.81 17.19 -4.00
CA PHE A 573 0.34 16.35 -4.31
C PHE A 573 0.01 15.36 -5.42
N LEU A 574 -1.11 14.65 -5.32
CA LEU A 574 -1.55 13.71 -6.37
C LEU A 574 -1.77 14.41 -7.71
N ALA A 575 -2.49 15.52 -7.74
CA ALA A 575 -2.77 16.27 -8.97
C ALA A 575 -1.48 16.80 -9.63
N LYS A 576 -0.49 17.24 -8.83
CA LYS A 576 0.82 17.66 -9.34
C LYS A 576 1.61 16.49 -9.90
N THR A 577 1.59 15.33 -9.25
CA THR A 577 2.27 14.12 -9.73
C THR A 577 1.66 13.61 -11.03
N GLU A 578 0.33 13.59 -11.16
CA GLU A 578 -0.36 13.25 -12.40
C GLU A 578 -0.01 14.23 -13.53
N GLY A 579 -0.08 15.53 -13.26
CA GLY A 579 0.29 16.56 -14.22
C GLY A 579 1.76 16.49 -14.63
N PHE A 580 2.66 16.13 -13.71
CA PHE A 580 4.07 15.88 -14.03
C PHE A 580 4.24 14.65 -14.90
N ALA A 581 3.57 13.53 -14.58
CA ALA A 581 3.63 12.29 -15.36
C ALA A 581 3.09 12.49 -16.79
N ALA A 582 1.99 13.24 -16.94
CA ALA A 582 1.46 13.60 -18.25
C ALA A 582 2.47 14.43 -19.07
N ARG A 583 3.02 15.50 -18.48
CA ARG A 583 4.05 16.32 -19.15
C ARG A 583 5.30 15.53 -19.50
N PHE A 584 5.73 14.62 -18.63
CA PHE A 584 6.87 13.75 -18.89
C PHE A 584 6.58 12.77 -20.03
N THR A 585 5.37 12.23 -20.10
CA THR A 585 4.94 11.35 -21.19
C THR A 585 4.86 12.11 -22.51
N ASP A 586 4.23 13.28 -22.52
CA ASP A 586 4.09 14.14 -23.70
C ASP A 586 5.45 14.65 -24.22
N PHE A 587 6.47 14.74 -23.35
CA PHE A 587 7.81 15.14 -23.74
C PHE A 587 8.47 14.16 -24.73
N TYR A 588 8.32 12.84 -24.53
CA TYR A 588 8.93 11.84 -25.43
C TYR A 588 7.92 11.15 -26.36
N MET A 589 6.65 11.04 -26.00
CA MET A 589 5.60 10.47 -26.87
C MET A 589 5.00 11.53 -27.81
N THR A 590 5.80 12.06 -28.73
CA THR A 590 5.38 13.18 -29.60
C THR A 590 4.37 12.81 -30.69
N GLY A 591 4.11 11.51 -30.89
CA GLY A 591 3.25 10.98 -31.96
C GLY A 591 3.87 11.03 -33.36
N ARG A 592 5.10 11.54 -33.50
CA ARG A 592 5.81 11.64 -34.79
C ARG A 592 6.84 10.53 -34.91
N LEU A 593 6.69 9.66 -35.91
CA LEU A 593 7.64 8.57 -36.18
C LEU A 593 9.10 9.05 -36.27
N ARG A 594 9.32 10.24 -36.84
CA ARG A 594 10.64 10.87 -36.93
C ARG A 594 11.33 10.98 -35.57
N ASP A 595 10.63 11.48 -34.55
CA ASP A 595 11.25 11.74 -33.25
C ASP A 595 11.63 10.41 -32.57
N TYR A 596 10.79 9.38 -32.71
CA TYR A 596 11.11 8.02 -32.26
C TYR A 596 12.32 7.42 -32.97
N LEU A 597 12.45 7.60 -34.29
CA LEU A 597 13.62 7.16 -35.03
C LEU A 597 14.89 7.87 -34.56
N LEU A 598 14.81 9.17 -34.24
CA LEU A 598 15.94 9.89 -33.67
C LEU A 598 16.35 9.32 -32.31
N TYR A 599 15.40 8.95 -31.45
CA TYR A 599 15.73 8.29 -30.17
C TYR A 599 16.39 6.93 -30.38
N ILE A 600 15.86 6.10 -31.29
CA ILE A 600 16.42 4.78 -31.60
C ILE A 600 17.84 4.91 -32.11
N PHE A 601 18.09 5.79 -33.09
CA PHE A 601 19.42 5.96 -33.66
C PHE A 601 20.40 6.62 -32.69
N ALA A 602 19.94 7.57 -31.86
CA ALA A 602 20.78 8.14 -30.81
C ALA A 602 21.20 7.06 -29.80
N ILE A 603 20.28 6.23 -29.34
CA ILE A 603 20.57 5.10 -28.45
C ILE A 603 21.52 4.11 -29.14
N PHE A 604 21.30 3.79 -30.42
CA PHE A 604 22.20 2.92 -31.18
C PHE A 604 23.63 3.47 -31.23
N ILE A 605 23.81 4.77 -31.48
CA ILE A 605 25.14 5.40 -31.48
C ILE A 605 25.75 5.34 -30.08
N THR A 606 25.00 5.70 -29.03
CA THR A 606 25.52 5.72 -27.65
C THR A 606 25.88 4.34 -27.15
N VAL A 607 25.02 3.34 -27.37
CA VAL A 607 25.24 1.96 -26.89
C VAL A 607 26.31 1.26 -27.72
N SER A 608 26.17 1.20 -29.05
CA SER A 608 27.10 0.47 -29.91
C SER A 608 28.43 1.20 -30.05
N GLY A 609 28.39 2.49 -30.39
CA GLY A 609 29.60 3.31 -30.53
C GLY A 609 30.31 3.51 -29.19
N GLY A 610 29.56 3.81 -28.12
CA GLY A 610 30.13 3.93 -26.77
C GLY A 610 30.76 2.63 -26.26
N SER A 611 30.11 1.49 -26.50
CA SER A 611 30.69 0.18 -26.15
C SER A 611 31.99 -0.10 -26.90
N MET A 612 32.06 0.19 -28.20
CA MET A 612 33.30 0.04 -28.98
C MET A 612 34.43 0.92 -28.45
N LEU A 613 34.12 2.17 -28.04
CA LEU A 613 35.11 3.08 -27.47
C LEU A 613 35.62 2.61 -26.10
N ILE A 614 34.72 2.20 -25.20
CA ILE A 614 35.07 1.77 -23.83
C ILE A 614 35.90 0.48 -23.86
N ASN A 615 35.54 -0.47 -24.72
CA ASN A 615 36.20 -1.79 -24.77
C ASN A 615 37.40 -1.83 -25.73
N GLY A 616 37.79 -0.71 -26.34
CA GLY A 616 38.86 -0.70 -27.35
C GLY A 616 38.54 -1.55 -28.58
N GLY A 617 37.26 -1.70 -28.93
CA GLY A 617 36.77 -2.61 -29.96
C GLY A 617 37.00 -2.15 -31.40
N PHE A 618 37.86 -1.16 -31.64
CA PHE A 618 38.28 -0.76 -32.98
C PHE A 618 39.55 -1.52 -33.36
N ALA A 619 39.43 -2.48 -34.29
CA ALA A 619 40.57 -3.18 -34.86
C ALA A 619 40.50 -3.07 -36.39
N PHE A 620 41.47 -2.45 -37.02
CA PHE A 620 41.55 -2.42 -38.48
C PHE A 620 42.89 -3.00 -38.92
N ASP A 621 42.84 -4.14 -39.59
CA ASP A 621 44.01 -4.80 -40.15
C ASP A 621 43.90 -4.84 -41.69
N PRO A 622 44.69 -4.01 -42.40
CA PRO A 622 44.66 -3.98 -43.86
C PRO A 622 45.51 -5.08 -44.52
N THR A 623 46.20 -5.94 -43.77
CA THR A 623 47.19 -6.89 -44.32
C THR A 623 46.62 -7.94 -45.29
N GLY A 624 45.31 -8.18 -45.27
CA GLY A 624 44.60 -9.07 -46.20
C GLY A 624 43.71 -8.35 -47.23
N ALA A 625 43.81 -7.03 -47.37
CA ALA A 625 42.97 -6.27 -48.30
C ALA A 625 43.41 -6.47 -49.77
N SER A 626 42.45 -6.76 -50.66
CA SER A 626 42.71 -6.82 -52.10
C SER A 626 42.97 -5.42 -52.68
N PRO A 627 43.83 -5.28 -53.70
CA PRO A 627 44.08 -3.98 -54.33
C PRO A 627 42.80 -3.47 -55.00
N ILE A 628 42.48 -2.18 -54.76
CA ILE A 628 41.30 -1.53 -55.33
C ILE A 628 41.54 -1.27 -56.82
N ALA A 629 40.72 -1.86 -57.68
CA ALA A 629 40.81 -1.64 -59.11
C ALA A 629 40.14 -0.31 -59.51
N LEU A 630 40.61 0.31 -60.61
CA LEU A 630 40.09 1.60 -61.07
C LEU A 630 38.58 1.56 -61.34
N PHE A 631 38.08 0.46 -61.89
CA PHE A 631 36.65 0.30 -62.17
C PHE A 631 35.80 0.18 -60.90
N GLU A 632 36.33 -0.44 -59.83
CA GLU A 632 35.65 -0.53 -58.52
C GLU A 632 35.53 0.86 -57.90
N LEU A 633 36.61 1.65 -57.96
CA LEU A 633 36.62 3.03 -57.49
C LEU A 633 35.59 3.88 -58.24
N VAL A 634 35.55 3.77 -59.57
CA VAL A 634 34.56 4.47 -60.40
C VAL A 634 33.14 4.07 -59.99
N LEU A 635 32.86 2.78 -59.80
CA LEU A 635 31.53 2.33 -59.37
C LEU A 635 31.14 2.84 -57.98
N VAL A 636 32.07 2.87 -57.02
CA VAL A 636 31.83 3.45 -55.68
C VAL A 636 31.50 4.93 -55.80
N LEU A 637 32.27 5.69 -56.59
CA LEU A 637 32.04 7.12 -56.79
C LEU A 637 30.68 7.39 -57.44
N VAL A 638 30.28 6.59 -58.43
CA VAL A 638 28.95 6.70 -59.06
C VAL A 638 27.85 6.31 -58.07
N LEU A 639 28.04 5.29 -57.23
CA LEU A 639 27.08 4.88 -56.20
C LEU A 639 26.89 5.98 -55.13
N VAL A 640 27.98 6.59 -54.67
CA VAL A 640 27.94 7.75 -53.76
C VAL A 640 27.23 8.92 -54.43
N GLY A 641 27.52 9.18 -55.71
CA GLY A 641 26.82 10.19 -56.52
C GLY A 641 25.31 9.93 -56.61
N ALA A 642 24.89 8.68 -56.83
CA ALA A 642 23.49 8.28 -56.85
C ALA A 642 22.81 8.46 -55.48
N ALA A 643 23.49 8.09 -54.38
CA ALA A 643 22.97 8.30 -53.03
C ALA A 643 22.81 9.80 -52.68
N LEU A 644 23.80 10.63 -53.04
CA LEU A 644 23.73 12.09 -52.89
C LEU A 644 22.63 12.71 -53.76
N MET A 645 22.43 12.18 -54.97
CA MET A 645 21.33 12.58 -55.86
C MET A 645 19.96 12.33 -55.20
N VAL A 646 19.78 11.21 -54.49
CA VAL A 646 18.55 10.93 -53.73
C VAL A 646 18.34 11.96 -52.61
N LEU A 647 19.39 12.29 -51.86
CA LEU A 647 19.32 13.25 -50.74
C LEU A 647 19.03 14.69 -51.19
N TRP A 648 19.59 15.13 -52.32
CA TRP A 648 19.41 16.48 -52.85
C TRP A 648 18.30 16.61 -53.89
N SER A 649 17.66 15.49 -54.24
CA SER A 649 16.55 15.46 -55.18
C SER A 649 15.40 16.36 -54.70
N ARG A 650 14.89 17.17 -55.63
CA ARG A 650 13.70 18.02 -55.41
C ARG A 650 12.40 17.36 -55.83
N THR A 651 12.45 16.24 -56.56
CA THR A 651 11.26 15.58 -57.12
C THR A 651 11.30 14.09 -56.81
N ARG A 652 10.18 13.50 -56.37
CA ARG A 652 10.15 12.07 -56.01
C ARG A 652 10.57 11.16 -57.16
N LEU A 653 10.25 11.54 -58.40
CA LEU A 653 10.70 10.83 -59.60
C LEU A 653 12.24 10.75 -59.69
N THR A 654 12.95 11.87 -59.46
CA THR A 654 14.42 11.86 -59.49
C THR A 654 15.03 11.11 -58.31
N ALA A 655 14.37 11.11 -57.15
CA ALA A 655 14.78 10.27 -56.02
C ALA A 655 14.55 8.77 -56.28
N ILE A 656 13.44 8.38 -56.89
CA ILE A 656 13.14 6.99 -57.27
C ILE A 656 14.13 6.51 -58.34
N ILE A 657 14.41 7.34 -59.36
CA ILE A 657 15.41 7.02 -60.39
C ILE A 657 16.80 6.91 -59.76
N GLY A 658 17.17 7.83 -58.86
CA GLY A 658 18.45 7.78 -58.13
C GLY A 658 18.60 6.51 -57.29
N LEU A 659 17.53 6.08 -56.61
CA LEU A 659 17.49 4.82 -55.86
C LEU A 659 17.65 3.62 -56.80
N GLY A 660 16.95 3.62 -57.94
CA GLY A 660 17.08 2.60 -58.98
C GLY A 660 18.51 2.50 -59.50
N ILE A 661 19.15 3.63 -59.83
CA ILE A 661 20.57 3.68 -60.24
C ILE A 661 21.45 3.06 -59.14
N ALA A 662 21.24 3.40 -57.87
CA ALA A 662 21.99 2.81 -56.77
C ALA A 662 21.82 1.28 -56.70
N GLY A 663 20.59 0.76 -56.86
CA GLY A 663 20.33 -0.68 -56.88
C GLY A 663 20.97 -1.42 -58.06
N TYR A 664 20.93 -0.84 -59.28
CA TYR A 664 21.62 -1.40 -60.44
C TYR A 664 23.14 -1.41 -60.27
N LEU A 665 23.71 -0.39 -59.60
CA LEU A 665 25.14 -0.35 -59.28
C LEU A 665 25.51 -1.42 -58.24
N VAL A 666 24.65 -1.69 -57.25
CA VAL A 666 24.83 -2.82 -56.33
C VAL A 666 24.82 -4.16 -57.07
N ALA A 667 23.94 -4.34 -58.05
CA ALA A 667 23.96 -5.53 -58.91
C ALA A 667 25.27 -5.66 -59.71
N ALA A 668 25.81 -4.54 -60.22
CA ALA A 668 27.12 -4.53 -60.88
C ALA A 668 28.26 -4.95 -59.93
N PHE A 669 28.22 -4.53 -58.66
CA PHE A 669 29.14 -5.03 -57.63
C PHE A 669 29.02 -6.54 -57.43
N PHE A 670 27.82 -7.11 -57.40
CA PHE A 670 27.65 -8.56 -57.30
C PHE A 670 28.24 -9.30 -58.50
N VAL A 671 28.13 -8.78 -59.72
CA VAL A 671 28.79 -9.38 -60.90
C VAL A 671 30.31 -9.36 -60.75
N ILE A 672 30.87 -8.22 -60.35
CA ILE A 672 32.32 -8.04 -60.16
C ILE A 672 32.86 -8.96 -59.07
N PHE A 673 32.15 -9.04 -57.94
CA PHE A 673 32.52 -9.90 -56.82
C PHE A 673 32.09 -11.37 -57.02
N ARG A 674 31.78 -11.76 -58.27
CA ARG A 674 31.53 -13.15 -58.69
C ARG A 674 30.34 -13.81 -57.98
N ALA A 675 29.29 -13.04 -57.71
CA ALA A 675 28.01 -13.49 -57.14
C ALA A 675 26.87 -13.38 -58.18
N PRO A 676 26.83 -14.27 -59.20
CA PRO A 676 25.89 -14.16 -60.33
C PRO A 676 24.42 -14.30 -59.91
N ASP A 677 24.11 -15.20 -58.97
CA ASP A 677 22.74 -15.41 -58.49
C ASP A 677 22.20 -14.16 -57.78
N LEU A 678 23.01 -13.54 -56.91
CA LEU A 678 22.66 -12.29 -56.22
C LEU A 678 22.48 -11.14 -57.21
N ALA A 679 23.32 -11.06 -58.24
CA ALA A 679 23.18 -10.05 -59.29
C ALA A 679 21.84 -10.20 -60.04
N LEU A 680 21.49 -11.43 -60.45
CA LEU A 680 20.24 -11.70 -61.15
C LEU A 680 19.02 -11.36 -60.29
N THR A 681 19.02 -11.77 -59.01
CA THR A 681 17.92 -11.44 -58.10
C THR A 681 17.83 -9.94 -57.84
N GLN A 682 18.96 -9.26 -57.64
CA GLN A 682 18.97 -7.82 -57.37
C GLN A 682 18.44 -7.02 -58.57
N LEU A 683 18.80 -7.39 -59.81
CA LEU A 683 18.29 -6.74 -61.02
C LEU A 683 16.77 -6.86 -61.14
N VAL A 684 16.24 -8.06 -60.91
CA VAL A 684 14.79 -8.32 -60.98
C VAL A 684 14.07 -7.56 -59.86
N VAL A 685 14.55 -7.67 -58.62
CA VAL A 685 13.93 -7.01 -57.47
C VAL A 685 13.96 -5.49 -57.65
N GLU A 686 15.08 -4.90 -58.07
CA GLU A 686 15.19 -3.46 -58.27
C GLU A 686 14.26 -2.95 -59.38
N THR A 687 14.12 -3.72 -60.46
CA THR A 687 13.17 -3.40 -61.53
C THR A 687 11.73 -3.39 -60.99
N VAL A 688 11.35 -4.43 -60.25
CA VAL A 688 10.00 -4.58 -59.69
C VAL A 688 9.71 -3.50 -58.65
N THR A 689 10.63 -3.23 -57.72
CA THR A 689 10.47 -2.19 -56.69
C THR A 689 10.36 -0.81 -57.32
N THR A 690 11.20 -0.48 -58.31
CA THR A 690 11.13 0.79 -59.05
C THR A 690 9.77 0.96 -59.72
N VAL A 691 9.25 -0.08 -60.40
CA VAL A 691 7.93 -0.06 -61.02
C VAL A 691 6.82 0.12 -59.96
N LEU A 692 6.89 -0.59 -58.84
CA LEU A 692 5.92 -0.45 -57.74
C LEU A 692 5.94 0.94 -57.10
N PHE A 693 7.13 1.54 -56.92
CA PHE A 693 7.25 2.91 -56.42
C PHE A 693 6.68 3.94 -57.40
N LEU A 694 6.95 3.78 -58.70
CA LEU A 694 6.37 4.64 -59.75
C LEU A 694 4.83 4.49 -59.80
N LEU A 695 4.31 3.28 -59.70
CA LEU A 695 2.88 2.99 -59.67
C LEU A 695 2.22 3.63 -58.43
N CYS A 696 2.79 3.42 -57.24
CA CYS A 696 2.31 4.02 -56.00
C CYS A 696 2.30 5.56 -56.09
N PHE A 697 3.36 6.13 -56.67
CA PHE A 697 3.47 7.59 -56.83
C PHE A 697 2.46 8.15 -57.84
N TYR A 698 2.15 7.44 -58.92
CA TYR A 698 1.15 7.86 -59.90
C TYR A 698 -0.24 8.09 -59.25
N PHE A 699 -0.58 7.32 -58.21
CA PHE A 699 -1.85 7.47 -57.49
C PHE A 699 -1.83 8.48 -56.34
N LEU A 700 -0.68 9.09 -56.02
CA LEU A 700 -0.61 10.15 -55.02
C LEU A 700 -1.06 11.48 -55.67
N SER A 701 -2.00 12.19 -55.04
CA SER A 701 -2.49 13.48 -55.52
C SER A 701 -1.33 14.45 -55.78
N SER A 702 -1.35 15.14 -56.92
CA SER A 702 -0.34 16.15 -57.28
C SER A 702 -0.16 17.13 -56.13
N TRP A 703 1.02 17.11 -55.52
CA TRP A 703 1.34 17.81 -54.29
C TRP A 703 1.11 19.33 -54.45
N GLN A 704 0.08 19.87 -53.77
CA GLN A 704 -0.05 21.32 -53.60
C GLN A 704 0.99 21.77 -52.57
N GLY A 705 2.01 22.47 -53.08
CA GLY A 705 3.24 22.77 -52.36
C GLY A 705 3.06 23.58 -51.09
N LYS A 706 3.83 23.19 -50.08
CA LYS A 706 4.78 24.13 -49.50
C LYS A 706 6.15 23.61 -49.87
N ASN A 707 6.91 24.36 -50.66
CA ASN A 707 8.36 24.19 -50.81
C ASN A 707 9.02 24.36 -49.42
N GLU A 708 8.85 23.39 -48.53
CA GLU A 708 9.75 23.20 -47.43
C GLU A 708 11.05 22.75 -48.08
N LYS A 709 11.98 23.70 -48.26
CA LYS A 709 13.39 23.36 -48.43
C LYS A 709 13.68 22.27 -47.40
N VAL A 710 14.39 21.21 -47.77
CA VAL A 710 14.94 20.26 -46.80
C VAL A 710 15.78 21.10 -45.84
N GLY A 711 15.17 21.56 -44.74
CA GLY A 711 15.80 22.44 -43.80
C GLY A 711 16.92 21.62 -43.19
N TRP A 712 18.14 22.12 -43.22
CA TRP A 712 19.27 21.48 -42.55
C TRP A 712 18.95 21.40 -41.07
N ARG A 713 18.40 20.26 -40.66
CA ARG A 713 18.12 19.96 -39.27
C ARG A 713 19.34 19.25 -38.74
N VAL A 714 20.22 20.04 -38.15
CA VAL A 714 21.51 19.62 -37.58
C VAL A 714 21.40 18.31 -36.77
N PRO A 715 20.36 18.07 -35.93
CA PRO A 715 20.27 16.81 -35.17
C PRO A 715 20.14 15.56 -36.06
N GLU A 716 19.37 15.66 -37.14
CA GLU A 716 19.12 14.55 -38.06
C GLU A 716 20.38 14.23 -38.87
N LEU A 717 21.13 15.25 -39.26
CA LEU A 717 22.43 15.10 -39.91
C LEU A 717 23.45 14.45 -38.98
N VAL A 718 23.58 14.96 -37.74
CA VAL A 718 24.52 14.42 -36.75
C VAL A 718 24.20 12.95 -36.47
N ILE A 719 22.92 12.61 -36.33
CA ILE A 719 22.51 11.22 -36.11
C ILE A 719 22.77 10.36 -37.35
N ALA A 720 22.44 10.82 -38.56
CA ALA A 720 22.69 10.05 -39.78
C ALA A 720 24.19 9.78 -40.00
N VAL A 721 25.03 10.80 -39.82
CA VAL A 721 26.50 10.67 -39.90
C VAL A 721 27.01 9.77 -38.77
N GLY A 722 26.49 9.93 -37.55
CA GLY A 722 26.86 9.09 -36.41
C GLY A 722 26.54 7.62 -36.64
N VAL A 723 25.35 7.29 -37.13
CA VAL A 723 24.96 5.91 -37.50
C VAL A 723 25.90 5.39 -38.58
N GLY A 724 26.12 6.16 -39.65
CA GLY A 724 27.01 5.77 -40.74
C GLY A 724 28.44 5.49 -40.25
N LEU A 725 28.99 6.35 -39.39
CA LEU A 725 30.32 6.17 -38.79
C LEU A 725 30.39 4.92 -37.92
N VAL A 726 29.41 4.71 -37.03
CA VAL A 726 29.36 3.53 -36.14
C VAL A 726 29.28 2.25 -36.96
N VAL A 727 28.40 2.20 -37.98
CA VAL A 727 28.28 1.02 -38.86
C VAL A 727 29.57 0.79 -39.64
N THR A 728 30.21 1.85 -40.14
CA THR A 728 31.49 1.74 -40.87
C THR A 728 32.59 1.21 -39.97
N ILE A 729 32.75 1.77 -38.78
CA ILE A 729 33.73 1.33 -37.77
C ILE A 729 33.46 -0.12 -37.36
N MET A 730 32.19 -0.49 -37.16
CA MET A 730 31.79 -1.85 -36.84
C MET A 730 32.15 -2.83 -37.97
N ALA A 731 31.88 -2.47 -39.23
CA ALA A 731 32.23 -3.29 -40.39
C ALA A 731 33.74 -3.47 -40.54
N LEU A 732 34.52 -2.40 -40.38
CA LEU A 732 36.00 -2.45 -40.40
C LEU A 732 36.54 -3.30 -39.24
N SER A 733 35.96 -3.16 -38.04
CA SER A 733 36.33 -3.94 -36.87
C SER A 733 36.03 -5.44 -37.01
N ALA A 734 34.89 -5.78 -37.62
CA ALA A 734 34.53 -7.17 -37.90
C ALA A 734 35.51 -7.84 -38.88
N GLN A 735 36.11 -7.08 -39.80
CA GLN A 735 37.16 -7.59 -40.69
C GLN A 735 38.48 -7.82 -39.95
N GLY A 736 38.90 -6.87 -39.11
CA GLY A 736 40.15 -6.96 -38.34
C GLY A 736 40.16 -8.05 -37.25
N ASN A 737 38.98 -8.51 -36.80
CA ASN A 737 38.81 -9.46 -35.70
C ASN A 737 38.30 -10.85 -36.15
N ARG A 738 38.80 -11.39 -37.27
CA ARG A 738 38.48 -12.79 -37.66
C ARG A 738 39.29 -13.78 -36.82
N VAL A 739 38.66 -14.33 -35.78
CA VAL A 739 39.30 -15.28 -34.84
C VAL A 739 39.31 -16.73 -35.34
N PHE A 740 38.40 -17.10 -36.26
CA PHE A 740 38.23 -18.49 -36.74
C PHE A 740 38.29 -18.56 -38.27
N GLU A 741 38.72 -19.72 -38.79
CA GLU A 741 38.66 -20.00 -40.23
C GLU A 741 37.19 -20.07 -40.70
N PRO A 742 36.88 -19.57 -41.92
CA PRO A 742 35.53 -19.68 -42.49
C PRO A 742 35.12 -21.14 -42.72
N ILE A 743 33.84 -21.45 -42.45
CA ILE A 743 33.24 -22.76 -42.75
C ILE A 743 32.97 -22.99 -44.25
N SER A 744 33.37 -22.06 -45.13
CA SER A 744 33.09 -22.13 -46.56
C SER A 744 33.67 -23.38 -47.23
N ARG A 745 34.79 -23.91 -46.72
CA ARG A 745 35.43 -25.14 -47.23
C ARG A 745 34.50 -26.35 -47.20
N PHE A 746 33.61 -26.45 -46.21
CA PHE A 746 32.64 -27.54 -46.15
C PHE A 746 31.69 -27.55 -47.36
N TYR A 747 31.32 -26.36 -47.86
CA TYR A 747 30.41 -26.22 -48.99
C TYR A 747 31.09 -26.41 -50.36
N GLU A 748 32.42 -26.53 -50.43
CA GLU A 748 33.12 -26.87 -51.68
C GLU A 748 32.76 -28.30 -52.14
N SER A 749 32.45 -29.21 -51.20
CA SER A 749 31.95 -30.57 -51.48
C SER A 749 30.45 -30.63 -51.81
N ALA A 750 29.80 -29.50 -52.16
CA ALA A 750 28.37 -29.45 -52.47
C ALA A 750 27.93 -30.42 -53.58
N TYR A 751 28.79 -30.69 -54.57
CA TYR A 751 28.48 -31.65 -55.62
C TYR A 751 28.46 -33.09 -55.09
N GLU A 752 29.36 -33.45 -54.19
CA GLU A 752 29.44 -34.80 -53.61
C GLU A 752 28.31 -35.06 -52.61
N LEU A 753 27.97 -34.05 -51.80
CA LEU A 753 27.00 -34.18 -50.72
C LEU A 753 25.55 -33.93 -51.17
N ALA A 754 25.32 -32.99 -52.08
CA ALA A 754 23.97 -32.55 -52.50
C ALA A 754 23.73 -32.68 -54.02
N GLY A 755 24.70 -33.18 -54.80
CA GLY A 755 24.58 -33.32 -56.26
C GLY A 755 24.55 -31.99 -57.03
N ALA A 756 24.83 -30.86 -56.37
CA ALA A 756 24.63 -29.54 -56.92
C ALA A 756 25.96 -28.88 -57.35
N LYS A 757 26.01 -28.42 -58.61
CA LYS A 757 27.16 -27.64 -59.13
C LYS A 757 27.11 -26.16 -58.72
N ASN A 758 25.91 -25.63 -58.46
CA ASN A 758 25.74 -24.28 -57.94
C ASN A 758 25.70 -24.33 -56.40
N ILE A 759 26.80 -23.90 -55.78
CA ILE A 759 26.98 -23.92 -54.31
C ILE A 759 25.98 -23.00 -53.61
N VAL A 760 25.70 -21.81 -54.15
CA VAL A 760 24.75 -20.86 -53.53
C VAL A 760 23.34 -21.47 -53.51
N ASN A 761 22.90 -22.01 -54.63
CA ASN A 761 21.61 -22.71 -54.69
C ASN A 761 21.59 -23.93 -53.76
N ALA A 762 22.66 -24.74 -53.73
CA ALA A 762 22.77 -25.88 -52.81
C ALA A 762 22.61 -25.46 -51.35
N ILE A 763 23.18 -24.31 -50.96
CA ILE A 763 23.01 -23.76 -49.61
C ILE A 763 21.55 -23.37 -49.38
N LEU A 764 20.92 -22.67 -50.32
CA LEU A 764 19.56 -22.16 -50.16
C LEU A 764 18.48 -23.25 -50.19
N VAL A 765 18.68 -24.37 -50.90
CA VAL A 765 17.63 -25.39 -51.02
C VAL A 765 17.90 -26.68 -50.23
N ASP A 766 19.16 -27.00 -49.95
CA ASP A 766 19.54 -28.25 -49.31
C ASP A 766 20.19 -28.01 -47.95
N PHE A 767 21.43 -27.49 -47.91
CA PHE A 767 22.17 -27.34 -46.64
C PHE A 767 21.49 -26.43 -45.62
N ARG A 768 20.86 -25.33 -46.08
CA ARG A 768 20.13 -24.36 -45.26
C ARG A 768 18.74 -24.07 -45.85
N GLY A 769 18.12 -25.10 -46.46
CA GLY A 769 16.78 -25.03 -47.07
C GLY A 769 15.66 -24.58 -46.13
N PHE A 770 15.86 -24.75 -44.82
CA PHE A 770 14.88 -24.37 -43.81
C PHE A 770 14.68 -22.85 -43.72
N ASP A 771 15.73 -22.04 -43.92
CA ASP A 771 15.63 -20.58 -43.89
C ASP A 771 14.83 -20.08 -45.11
N THR A 772 15.11 -20.66 -46.29
CA THR A 772 14.41 -20.32 -47.55
C THR A 772 12.92 -20.69 -47.52
N LEU A 773 12.53 -21.76 -46.84
CA LEU A 773 11.12 -22.08 -46.60
C LEU A 773 10.38 -20.91 -45.91
N PHE A 774 11.00 -20.28 -44.91
CA PHE A 774 10.38 -19.16 -44.20
C PHE A 774 10.44 -17.85 -44.98
N GLU A 775 11.47 -17.63 -45.80
CA GLU A 775 11.49 -16.50 -46.74
C GLU A 775 10.32 -16.59 -47.72
N ILE A 776 10.05 -17.77 -48.28
CA ILE A 776 8.88 -18.01 -49.14
C ILE A 776 7.59 -17.70 -48.38
N LEU A 777 7.48 -18.15 -47.13
CA LEU A 777 6.32 -17.84 -46.28
C LEU A 777 6.15 -16.33 -46.06
N VAL A 778 7.24 -15.58 -45.83
CA VAL A 778 7.21 -14.11 -45.70
C VAL A 778 6.66 -13.46 -46.97
N PHE A 779 7.10 -13.89 -48.16
CA PHE A 779 6.55 -13.40 -49.42
C PHE A 779 5.08 -13.76 -49.61
N CYS A 780 4.67 -14.99 -49.28
CA CYS A 780 3.26 -15.39 -49.28
C CYS A 780 2.42 -14.51 -48.35
N MET A 781 2.90 -14.26 -47.14
CA MET A 781 2.22 -13.43 -46.15
C MET A 781 2.17 -11.96 -46.57
N ALA A 782 3.24 -11.41 -47.14
CA ALA A 782 3.24 -10.07 -47.72
C ALA A 782 2.23 -9.96 -48.87
N GLY A 783 2.18 -10.95 -49.76
CA GLY A 783 1.21 -11.02 -50.85
C GLY A 783 -0.24 -11.09 -50.37
N ILE A 784 -0.53 -11.98 -49.41
CA ILE A 784 -1.85 -12.08 -48.76
C ILE A 784 -2.21 -10.78 -48.04
N GLY A 785 -1.25 -10.15 -47.34
CA GLY A 785 -1.42 -8.89 -46.65
C GLY A 785 -1.79 -7.75 -47.59
N VAL A 786 -1.06 -7.61 -48.71
CA VAL A 786 -1.37 -6.63 -49.77
C VAL A 786 -2.75 -6.90 -50.36
N HIS A 787 -3.07 -8.16 -50.70
CA HIS A 787 -4.39 -8.53 -51.22
C HIS A 787 -5.51 -8.16 -50.24
N THR A 788 -5.30 -8.46 -48.96
CA THR A 788 -6.24 -8.16 -47.87
C THR A 788 -6.44 -6.65 -47.74
N LEU A 789 -5.38 -5.85 -47.68
CA LEU A 789 -5.47 -4.39 -47.59
C LEU A 789 -6.22 -3.77 -48.78
N ILE A 790 -6.09 -4.36 -49.97
CA ILE A 790 -6.80 -3.90 -51.17
C ILE A 790 -8.28 -4.30 -51.15
N LYS A 791 -8.60 -5.53 -50.75
CA LYS A 791 -9.96 -6.08 -50.82
C LYS A 791 -10.84 -5.71 -49.63
N LEU A 792 -10.27 -5.66 -48.44
CA LEU A 792 -10.98 -5.47 -47.18
C LEU A 792 -11.20 -3.98 -46.86
N ARG A 793 -11.27 -3.12 -47.89
CA ARG A 793 -11.62 -1.69 -47.75
C ARG A 793 -12.97 -1.59 -47.04
N GLY A 794 -12.95 -1.36 -45.73
CA GLY A 794 -14.14 -1.04 -44.96
C GLY A 794 -14.82 0.19 -45.56
N GLU A 795 -16.13 0.12 -45.77
CA GLU A 795 -16.95 1.27 -46.13
C GLU A 795 -16.73 2.40 -45.11
N GLY A 796 -15.92 3.38 -45.46
CA GLY A 796 -15.39 4.34 -44.50
C GLY A 796 -14.95 5.66 -45.13
N LYS A 797 -15.96 6.45 -45.52
CA LYS A 797 -15.95 7.91 -45.72
C LYS A 797 -14.95 8.48 -46.73
N ASN A 798 -15.52 9.04 -47.82
CA ASN A 798 -14.89 10.06 -48.65
C ASN A 798 -14.14 11.09 -47.78
N PRO A 799 -12.82 11.31 -47.98
CA PRO A 799 -12.18 12.51 -47.49
C PRO A 799 -12.73 13.67 -48.31
N LYS A 800 -13.49 14.57 -47.67
CA LYS A 800 -13.72 15.92 -48.20
C LYS A 800 -12.46 16.75 -48.01
#